data_AF-F0IQK9-F1
#
_entry.id   AF-F0IQK9-F1
#
_cell.length_a   1.000
_cell.length_b   1.000
_cell.length_c   1.000
_cell.angle_alpha   90.00
_cell.angle_beta   90.00
_cell.angle_gamma   90.00
#
_symmetry.space_group_name_H-M   'P 1'
#
loop_
_entity.id
_entity.type
_entity.pdbx_description
1 polymer ?
#
loop_
_entity_poly.entity_id
_entity_poly.type
_entity_poly.pdbx_seq_one_letter_code
_entity_poly.pdbx_strand_id
1 'polypeptide(L)'
;MAIVKFLTKSGLSDHGDNATTSAGIYRDAIEGAHHTINIKASGSHSKAIQAFEDKLNQISEQIFVKYPELLTKYGSVISTYTKAIEAAGFTSDTLRTQKTPINHVKKWLDDTTVNRFEKLHKALDPQLEAARDALQLDPDPESVDEDEINTRSELASAKGELQTLGKARIDTHMKLESALQTFKGELAEIGQNFGLVSVAIRNAQFMEGLSFEDVAELIVAGRLSPENISELESIQDAGDGPILKTLLMEGKDKEEFFAKLGSLDTRKASEIMMVKVYDRTFREQKRAEDKNDFRNLEAMAIAISQQDYHKARAYSEKMTIAGDAYELGLIGEARALNAQLKGNNRSSVLEYNQKMDNNKSKLRDYKKEMESNKRLVSLFEALYVNHIGQNRLVSRSQGGVDIESKTIQKGSLNLNREDGSDIYGFKADYSINNKAKKGLDITVNQYKTEDVTTISELSEEYKKLDDKRNSATQDYILDMVTLGAGSKYSFVINTMRNTAALIDGNSSAEKRFQSVGKEHLALKGEYGSLYTDKVGSGPAAISNTGAFFSKLYAIEQEAKKIEDRTLYNTVDAGGYTIKDENTPMNSTTRFALNYDLAAILQMDDLEKNGARTYIYETNSHLDDKVDVERGIKALRDFDNAISTYKPNISDQSAQSVITGEMRDLLAGKGGLENQNIVNVLNSIDALEKSKRGNENIFGLQGHMFSKQNYITNRQKYFRELLGESDE
;
A
#
# COMPACT_ATOMS: atom_id res chain seq x y z
N MET A 1 19.19 -23.81 -12.99
CA MET A 1 20.20 -22.74 -13.12
C MET A 1 20.17 -21.88 -11.87
N ALA A 2 21.30 -21.70 -11.20
CA ALA A 2 21.40 -20.91 -9.96
C ALA A 2 21.68 -19.44 -10.31
N ILE A 3 20.86 -18.53 -9.79
CA ILE A 3 21.20 -17.11 -9.76
C ILE A 3 22.24 -16.95 -8.66
N VAL A 4 23.51 -16.84 -9.04
CA VAL A 4 24.58 -16.35 -8.17
C VAL A 4 24.45 -14.83 -8.16
N LYS A 5 23.88 -14.25 -7.10
CA LYS A 5 23.95 -12.79 -6.92
C LYS A 5 25.34 -12.44 -6.40
N PHE A 6 26.05 -11.60 -7.15
CA PHE A 6 27.34 -11.06 -6.77
C PHE A 6 27.11 -9.84 -5.88
N LEU A 7 27.62 -9.88 -4.65
CA LEU A 7 27.84 -8.70 -3.82
C LEU A 7 29.34 -8.41 -3.84
N THR A 8 29.72 -7.20 -4.23
CA THR A 8 31.13 -6.75 -4.19
C THR A 8 31.37 -6.03 -2.87
N LYS A 9 32.33 -6.52 -2.09
CA LYS A 9 32.73 -5.93 -0.82
C LYS A 9 33.40 -4.56 -1.02
N SER A 10 34.22 -4.46 -2.06
CA SER A 10 34.84 -3.22 -2.55
C SER A 10 33.79 -2.17 -2.88
N GLY A 11 32.80 -2.50 -3.71
CA GLY A 11 31.73 -1.58 -4.07
C GLY A 11 30.89 -1.09 -2.88
N LEU A 12 30.64 -1.95 -1.89
CA LEU A 12 30.03 -1.53 -0.61
C LEU A 12 30.94 -0.57 0.15
N SER A 13 32.22 -0.93 0.30
CA SER A 13 33.19 -0.11 1.03
C SER A 13 33.37 1.27 0.38
N ASP A 14 33.53 1.32 -0.94
CA ASP A 14 33.59 2.57 -1.72
C ASP A 14 32.36 3.45 -1.47
N HIS A 15 31.18 2.85 -1.41
CA HIS A 15 29.94 3.59 -1.14
C HIS A 15 29.91 4.17 0.28
N GLY A 16 30.40 3.42 1.28
CA GLY A 16 30.53 3.90 2.66
C GLY A 16 31.58 4.99 2.84
N ASP A 17 32.71 4.86 2.17
CA ASP A 17 33.81 5.85 2.20
C ASP A 17 33.40 7.14 1.48
N ASN A 18 32.71 7.02 0.34
CA ASN A 18 32.14 8.17 -0.38
C ASN A 18 31.11 8.91 0.47
N ALA A 19 30.25 8.21 1.21
CA ALA A 19 29.28 8.85 2.09
C ALA A 19 29.97 9.62 3.23
N THR A 20 31.00 9.02 3.85
CA THR A 20 31.79 9.66 4.92
C THR A 20 32.55 10.88 4.40
N THR A 21 33.15 10.77 3.20
CA THR A 21 33.83 11.87 2.52
C THR A 21 32.86 13.00 2.19
N SER A 22 31.69 12.66 1.66
CA SER A 22 30.62 13.63 1.35
C SER A 22 30.14 14.35 2.61
N ALA A 23 30.06 13.66 3.75
CA ALA A 23 29.75 14.29 5.03
C ALA A 23 30.79 15.34 5.43
N GLY A 24 32.08 15.06 5.22
CA GLY A 24 33.17 16.02 5.45
C GLY A 24 33.05 17.24 4.55
N ILE A 25 32.94 17.02 3.23
CA ILE A 25 32.75 18.10 2.24
C ILE A 25 31.53 18.95 2.60
N TYR A 26 30.43 18.31 2.99
CA TYR A 26 29.21 19.01 3.40
C TYR A 26 29.46 19.90 4.62
N ARG A 27 30.08 19.35 5.70
CA ARG A 27 30.42 20.11 6.91
C ARG A 27 31.31 21.31 6.60
N ASP A 28 32.31 21.15 5.74
CA ASP A 28 33.21 22.23 5.35
C ASP A 28 32.46 23.31 4.54
N ALA A 29 31.56 22.90 3.64
CA ALA A 29 30.78 23.82 2.81
C ALA A 29 29.75 24.65 3.60
N ILE A 30 29.25 24.13 4.72
CA ILE A 30 28.30 24.82 5.60
C ILE A 30 28.99 25.51 6.78
N GLU A 31 30.32 25.46 6.86
CA GLU A 31 31.07 26.03 7.96
C GLU A 31 30.77 27.54 8.08
N GLY A 32 30.27 27.96 9.24
CA GLY A 32 29.84 29.33 9.49
C GLY A 32 28.44 29.70 9.00
N ALA A 33 27.71 28.82 8.31
CA ALA A 33 26.30 29.04 7.95
C ALA A 33 25.33 28.59 9.05
N HIS A 34 25.73 27.64 9.89
CA HIS A 34 24.93 27.16 11.00
C HIS A 34 24.91 28.18 12.15
N HIS A 35 23.74 28.78 12.39
CA HIS A 35 23.50 29.68 13.50
C HIS A 35 22.19 29.35 14.20
N THR A 36 22.18 29.43 15.53
CA THR A 36 20.94 29.45 16.29
C THR A 36 20.25 30.79 16.04
N ILE A 37 19.06 30.71 15.46
CA ILE A 37 18.19 31.85 15.23
C ILE A 37 17.65 32.27 16.59
N ASN A 38 17.80 33.55 16.91
CA ASN A 38 17.28 34.16 18.14
C ASN A 38 16.44 35.39 17.76
N ILE A 39 15.13 35.31 17.97
CA ILE A 39 14.19 36.39 17.65
C ILE A 39 13.82 37.10 18.95
N LYS A 40 14.19 38.38 19.06
CA LYS A 40 13.83 39.19 20.23
C LYS A 40 12.32 39.42 20.26
N ALA A 41 11.61 38.65 21.09
CA ALA A 41 10.17 38.77 21.26
C ALA A 41 9.79 39.20 22.69
N SER A 42 8.88 40.17 22.81
CA SER A 42 8.27 40.56 24.09
C SER A 42 6.79 40.87 23.90
N GLY A 43 5.98 40.78 24.96
CA GLY A 43 4.53 41.01 24.91
C GLY A 43 3.69 39.76 24.62
N SER A 44 2.42 39.97 24.23
CA SER A 44 1.37 38.95 24.18
C SER A 44 1.61 37.81 23.18
N HIS A 45 2.45 38.03 22.15
CA HIS A 45 2.71 37.05 21.09
C HIS A 45 4.05 36.30 21.26
N SER A 46 4.78 36.56 22.35
CA SER A 46 6.12 36.01 22.58
C SER A 46 6.20 34.49 22.50
N LYS A 47 5.19 33.76 23.01
CA LYS A 47 5.14 32.29 22.95
C LYS A 47 5.06 31.76 21.51
N ALA A 48 4.26 32.39 20.65
CA ALA A 48 4.12 31.97 19.26
C ALA A 48 5.39 32.29 18.45
N ILE A 49 6.02 33.44 18.71
CA ILE A 49 7.31 33.79 18.10
C ILE A 49 8.41 32.81 18.54
N GLN A 50 8.44 32.44 19.83
CA GLN A 50 9.39 31.46 20.34
C GLN A 50 9.15 30.07 19.72
N ALA A 51 7.90 29.63 19.58
CA ALA A 51 7.59 28.36 18.91
C ALA A 51 8.03 28.37 17.44
N PHE A 52 7.88 29.50 16.73
CA PHE A 52 8.37 29.66 15.36
C PHE A 52 9.90 29.63 15.30
N GLU A 53 10.58 30.33 16.21
CA GLU A 53 12.04 30.28 16.35
C GLU A 53 12.54 28.86 16.61
N ASP A 54 11.92 28.14 17.55
CA ASP A 54 12.24 26.74 17.86
C ASP A 54 12.07 25.85 16.61
N LYS A 55 11.03 26.10 15.81
CA LYS A 55 10.79 25.37 14.57
C LYS A 55 11.88 25.61 13.52
N LEU A 56 12.32 26.85 13.33
CA LEU A 56 13.42 27.18 12.42
C LEU A 56 14.74 26.57 12.90
N ASN A 57 15.00 26.61 14.21
CA ASN A 57 16.17 25.98 14.81
C ASN A 57 16.16 24.46 14.66
N GLN A 58 14.99 23.81 14.77
CA GLN A 58 14.84 22.38 14.52
C GLN A 58 15.17 22.03 13.06
N ILE A 59 14.67 22.81 12.09
CA ILE A 59 14.99 22.62 10.67
C ILE A 59 16.50 22.79 10.42
N SER A 60 17.09 23.83 11.01
CA SER A 60 18.53 24.11 10.96
C SER A 60 19.35 22.93 11.51
N GLU A 61 19.00 22.40 12.68
CA GLU A 61 19.68 21.25 13.28
C GLU A 61 19.63 20.01 12.38
N GLN A 62 18.47 19.72 11.78
CA GLN A 62 18.31 18.57 10.88
C GLN A 62 19.25 18.67 9.67
N ILE A 63 19.38 19.86 9.07
CA ILE A 63 20.16 20.10 7.87
C ILE A 63 21.66 20.16 8.18
N PHE A 64 22.06 21.00 9.13
CA PHE A 64 23.46 21.33 9.36
C PHE A 64 24.16 20.34 10.28
N VAL A 65 23.43 19.64 11.16
CA VAL A 65 23.99 18.70 12.14
C VAL A 65 23.62 17.26 11.77
N LYS A 66 22.32 16.95 11.67
CA LYS A 66 21.87 15.55 11.51
C LYS A 66 22.21 14.97 10.16
N TYR A 67 22.10 15.73 9.06
CA TYR A 67 22.43 15.22 7.74
C TYR A 67 23.87 14.67 7.62
N PRO A 68 24.93 15.44 7.96
CA PRO A 68 26.29 14.91 7.88
C PRO A 68 26.58 13.83 8.94
N GLU A 69 25.94 13.87 10.12
CA GLU A 69 26.00 12.77 11.10
C GLU A 69 25.45 11.46 10.50
N LEU A 70 24.32 11.53 9.79
CA LEU A 70 23.70 10.37 9.15
C LEU A 70 24.52 9.80 8.00
N LEU A 71 25.12 10.65 7.16
CA LEU A 71 26.07 10.20 6.13
C LEU A 71 27.26 9.47 6.75
N THR A 72 27.78 9.97 7.86
CA THR A 72 28.88 9.33 8.61
C THR A 72 28.43 7.98 9.20
N LYS A 73 27.24 7.93 9.82
CA LYS A 73 26.66 6.69 10.38
C LYS A 73 26.43 5.66 9.27
N TYR A 74 25.93 6.07 8.11
CA TYR A 74 25.74 5.22 6.94
C TYR A 74 27.04 4.57 6.46
N GLY A 75 28.11 5.37 6.35
CA GLY A 75 29.44 4.83 6.04
C GLY A 75 29.94 3.82 7.09
N SER A 76 29.75 4.13 8.37
CA SER A 76 30.13 3.24 9.48
C SER A 76 29.36 1.92 9.49
N VAL A 77 28.06 1.93 9.19
CA VAL A 77 27.22 0.72 9.12
C VAL A 77 27.68 -0.20 8.00
N ILE A 78 28.00 0.35 6.82
CA ILE A 78 28.57 -0.44 5.72
C ILE A 78 29.94 -1.02 6.11
N SER A 79 30.83 -0.20 6.68
CA SER A 79 32.16 -0.64 7.12
C SER A 79 32.08 -1.76 8.18
N THR A 80 31.09 -1.69 9.08
CA THR A 80 30.88 -2.70 10.12
C THR A 80 30.43 -4.02 9.51
N TYR A 81 29.49 -3.98 8.55
CA TYR A 81 29.03 -5.17 7.86
C TYR A 81 30.12 -5.84 7.02
N THR A 82 30.93 -5.07 6.28
CA THR A 82 32.05 -5.61 5.50
C THR A 82 33.11 -6.26 6.39
N LYS A 83 33.44 -5.66 7.54
CA LYS A 83 34.33 -6.28 8.55
C LYS A 83 33.76 -7.56 9.15
N ALA A 84 32.45 -7.62 9.40
CA ALA A 84 31.80 -8.83 9.92
C ALA A 84 31.87 -10.01 8.92
N ILE A 85 31.73 -9.72 7.62
CA ILE A 85 31.93 -10.70 6.53
C ILE A 85 33.38 -11.23 6.54
N GLU A 86 34.36 -10.33 6.65
CA GLU A 86 35.78 -10.72 6.70
C GLU A 86 36.10 -11.57 7.93
N ALA A 87 35.60 -11.18 9.10
CA ALA A 87 35.72 -11.93 10.34
C ALA A 87 35.07 -13.33 10.27
N ALA A 88 34.07 -13.52 9.40
CA ALA A 88 33.47 -14.81 9.11
C ALA A 88 34.30 -15.68 8.14
N GLY A 89 35.47 -15.19 7.69
CA GLY A 89 36.41 -15.92 6.83
C GLY A 89 36.26 -15.63 5.33
N PHE A 90 35.45 -14.65 4.94
CA PHE A 90 35.20 -14.31 3.54
C PHE A 90 36.06 -13.11 3.11
N THR A 91 37.31 -13.38 2.75
CA THR A 91 38.27 -12.35 2.32
C THR A 91 38.14 -11.97 0.84
N SER A 92 37.56 -12.85 0.02
CA SER A 92 37.24 -12.59 -1.39
C SER A 92 36.35 -11.37 -1.54
N ASP A 93 36.62 -10.56 -2.56
CA ASP A 93 35.81 -9.38 -2.88
C ASP A 93 34.38 -9.75 -3.31
N THR A 94 34.23 -10.92 -3.93
CA THR A 94 32.94 -11.47 -4.34
C THR A 94 32.44 -12.48 -3.33
N LEU A 95 31.22 -12.27 -2.84
CA LEU A 95 30.46 -13.27 -2.11
C LEU A 95 29.51 -14.02 -3.05
N ARG A 96 29.44 -15.35 -2.88
CA ARG A 96 28.55 -16.22 -3.66
C ARG A 96 27.56 -16.90 -2.73
N THR A 97 26.28 -16.80 -3.09
CA THR A 97 25.20 -17.49 -2.39
C THR A 97 24.78 -18.74 -3.18
N GLN A 98 24.39 -19.80 -2.46
CA GLN A 98 23.74 -20.97 -3.03
C GLN A 98 22.30 -21.05 -2.54
N LYS A 99 21.39 -21.53 -3.38
CA LYS A 99 19.96 -21.69 -3.04
C LYS A 99 19.72 -22.82 -2.03
N THR A 100 20.67 -23.75 -1.89
CA THR A 100 20.54 -24.91 -1.01
C THR A 100 20.45 -24.46 0.46
N PRO A 101 19.36 -24.76 1.18
CA PRO A 101 19.23 -24.40 2.58
C PRO A 101 20.36 -25.02 3.42
N ILE A 102 20.90 -24.29 4.39
CA ILE A 102 22.04 -24.74 5.21
C ILE A 102 21.75 -26.07 5.94
N ASN A 103 20.49 -26.30 6.32
CA ASN A 103 20.05 -27.56 6.95
C ASN A 103 20.22 -28.76 6.02
N HIS A 104 20.09 -28.58 4.70
CA HIS A 104 20.38 -29.65 3.74
C HIS A 104 21.87 -29.93 3.63
N VAL A 105 22.73 -28.91 3.74
CA VAL A 105 24.19 -29.09 3.73
C VAL A 105 24.63 -29.86 4.98
N LYS A 106 24.10 -29.49 6.16
CA LYS A 106 24.32 -30.24 7.40
C LYS A 106 23.87 -31.70 7.26
N LYS A 107 22.65 -31.94 6.79
CA LYS A 107 22.12 -33.30 6.57
C LYS A 107 22.95 -34.10 5.54
N TRP A 108 23.44 -33.44 4.51
CA TRP A 108 24.28 -34.08 3.50
C TRP A 108 25.62 -34.54 4.09
N LEU A 109 26.23 -33.74 4.96
CA LEU A 109 27.47 -34.11 5.67
C LEU A 109 27.21 -35.17 6.74
N ASP A 110 26.29 -34.90 7.66
CA ASP A 110 26.07 -35.67 8.89
C ASP A 110 25.40 -37.02 8.65
N ASP A 111 24.52 -37.10 7.63
CA ASP A 111 23.75 -38.31 7.36
C ASP A 111 24.15 -38.91 6.02
N THR A 112 24.00 -38.15 4.93
CA THR A 112 24.09 -38.75 3.57
C THR A 112 25.50 -39.23 3.27
N THR A 113 26.51 -38.45 3.64
CA THR A 113 27.92 -38.76 3.40
C THR A 113 28.43 -39.77 4.41
N VAL A 114 28.09 -39.62 5.69
CA VAL A 114 28.38 -40.63 6.73
C VAL A 114 27.83 -42.00 6.34
N ASN A 115 26.58 -42.09 5.89
CA ASN A 115 25.98 -43.36 5.43
C ASN A 115 26.72 -43.99 4.24
N ARG A 116 27.38 -43.20 3.39
CA ARG A 116 28.21 -43.74 2.30
C ARG A 116 29.49 -44.36 2.84
N PHE A 117 30.14 -43.71 3.80
CA PHE A 117 31.30 -44.28 4.51
C PHE A 117 30.92 -45.53 5.30
N GLU A 118 29.76 -45.54 5.98
CA GLU A 118 29.25 -46.73 6.68
C GLU A 118 28.98 -47.91 5.72
N LYS A 119 28.47 -47.63 4.51
CA LYS A 119 28.29 -48.67 3.48
C LYS A 119 29.61 -49.19 2.94
N LEU A 120 30.59 -48.31 2.74
CA LEU A 120 31.94 -48.70 2.28
C LEU A 120 32.63 -49.56 3.34
N HIS A 121 32.58 -49.16 4.61
CA HIS A 121 33.04 -49.93 5.77
C HIS A 121 32.44 -51.34 5.80
N LYS A 122 31.11 -51.44 5.70
CA LYS A 122 30.41 -52.75 5.66
C LYS A 122 30.79 -53.63 4.47
N ALA A 123 31.26 -53.05 3.37
CA ALA A 123 31.68 -53.80 2.20
C ALA A 123 33.16 -54.22 2.28
N LEU A 124 34.01 -53.38 2.89
CA LEU A 124 35.45 -53.56 2.94
C LEU A 124 35.91 -54.44 4.10
N ASP A 125 35.32 -54.29 5.30
CA ASP A 125 35.72 -55.06 6.48
C ASP A 125 35.63 -56.59 6.27
N PRO A 126 34.55 -57.15 5.67
CA PRO A 126 34.51 -58.58 5.38
C PRO A 126 35.57 -59.04 4.37
N GLN A 127 36.02 -58.16 3.47
CA GLN A 127 37.10 -58.49 2.52
C GLN A 127 38.46 -58.48 3.21
N LEU A 128 38.67 -57.56 4.16
CA LEU A 128 39.87 -57.53 4.99
C LEU A 128 39.93 -58.75 5.92
N GLU A 129 38.81 -59.16 6.51
CA GLU A 129 38.68 -60.41 7.28
C GLU A 129 38.97 -61.63 6.39
N ALA A 130 38.39 -61.72 5.19
CA ALA A 130 38.65 -62.83 4.27
C ALA A 130 40.10 -62.89 3.79
N ALA A 131 40.74 -61.74 3.55
CA ALA A 131 42.15 -61.66 3.18
C ALA A 131 43.06 -62.10 4.34
N ARG A 132 42.73 -61.71 5.58
CA ARG A 132 43.40 -62.21 6.78
C ARG A 132 43.26 -63.73 6.91
N ASP A 133 42.05 -64.25 6.81
CA ASP A 133 41.79 -65.70 6.93
C ASP A 133 42.57 -66.48 5.87
N ALA A 134 42.70 -65.94 4.66
CA ALA A 134 43.52 -66.54 3.60
C ALA A 134 45.03 -66.53 3.94
N LEU A 135 45.55 -65.45 4.53
CA LEU A 135 46.95 -65.37 4.98
C LEU A 135 47.27 -66.34 6.12
N GLN A 136 46.30 -66.62 7.00
CA GLN A 136 46.45 -67.63 8.07
C GLN A 136 46.48 -69.08 7.54
N LEU A 137 46.06 -69.31 6.29
CA LEU A 137 46.10 -70.63 5.63
C LEU A 137 47.40 -70.86 4.83
N ASP A 138 48.32 -69.89 4.80
CA ASP A 138 49.63 -70.03 4.14
C ASP A 138 50.53 -71.02 4.94
N PRO A 139 51.30 -71.90 4.27
CA PRO A 139 52.24 -72.83 4.93
C PRO A 139 53.27 -72.18 5.87
N ASP A 140 53.59 -70.89 5.70
CA ASP A 140 54.35 -70.10 6.67
C ASP A 140 53.48 -68.91 7.16
N PRO A 141 52.57 -69.11 8.14
CA PRO A 141 51.59 -68.11 8.52
C PRO A 141 52.23 -66.88 9.17
N GLU A 142 52.00 -65.70 8.60
CA GLU A 142 52.32 -64.43 9.25
C GLU A 142 51.25 -64.09 10.30
N SER A 143 51.67 -63.69 11.52
CA SER A 143 50.74 -63.21 12.53
C SER A 143 50.25 -61.82 12.14
N VAL A 144 48.95 -61.68 11.92
CA VAL A 144 48.32 -60.39 11.65
C VAL A 144 47.49 -59.98 12.87
N ASP A 145 47.70 -58.76 13.36
CA ASP A 145 47.02 -58.25 14.55
C ASP A 145 45.51 -58.10 14.29
N GLU A 146 44.70 -58.85 15.03
CA GLU A 146 43.25 -58.90 14.87
C GLU A 146 42.59 -57.55 15.21
N ASP A 147 43.21 -56.73 16.05
CA ASP A 147 42.68 -55.43 16.45
C ASP A 147 42.96 -54.33 15.41
N GLU A 148 43.92 -54.53 14.49
CA GLU A 148 44.33 -53.56 13.47
C GLU A 148 43.67 -53.76 12.08
N ILE A 149 43.10 -54.94 11.80
CA ILE A 149 42.46 -55.24 10.48
C ILE A 149 40.97 -54.90 10.50
N ASN A 150 40.64 -53.62 10.70
CA ASN A 150 39.28 -53.13 10.49
C ASN A 150 39.28 -51.63 10.19
N THR A 151 38.22 -51.13 9.58
CA THR A 151 38.12 -49.70 9.24
C THR A 151 37.31 -48.88 10.24
N ARG A 152 37.12 -49.37 11.48
CA ARG A 152 36.27 -48.70 12.48
C ARG A 152 36.84 -47.37 12.94
N SER A 153 38.15 -47.30 13.15
CA SER A 153 38.81 -46.10 13.67
C SER A 153 38.75 -44.95 12.65
N GLU A 154 38.90 -45.30 11.37
CA GLU A 154 38.82 -44.43 10.21
C GLU A 154 37.39 -43.96 9.99
N LEU A 155 36.40 -44.85 10.10
CA LEU A 155 34.98 -44.49 10.03
C LEU A 155 34.58 -43.53 11.15
N ALA A 156 35.02 -43.81 12.39
CA ALA A 156 34.74 -42.94 13.54
C ALA A 156 35.37 -41.55 13.34
N SER A 157 36.61 -41.49 12.84
CA SER A 157 37.33 -40.25 12.55
C SER A 157 36.64 -39.46 11.43
N ALA A 158 36.33 -40.10 10.30
CA ALA A 158 35.64 -39.47 9.17
C ALA A 158 34.26 -38.93 9.58
N LYS A 159 33.51 -39.69 10.39
CA LYS A 159 32.22 -39.24 10.95
C LYS A 159 32.40 -38.01 11.83
N GLY A 160 33.37 -38.03 12.74
CA GLY A 160 33.68 -36.89 13.62
C GLY A 160 34.07 -35.63 12.84
N GLU A 161 34.90 -35.77 11.80
CA GLU A 161 35.30 -34.66 10.93
C GLU A 161 34.13 -34.08 10.14
N LEU A 162 33.30 -34.93 9.52
CA LEU A 162 32.12 -34.51 8.75
C LEU A 162 31.12 -33.75 9.63
N GLN A 163 30.86 -34.25 10.85
CA GLN A 163 29.99 -33.58 11.82
C GLN A 163 30.56 -32.25 12.30
N THR A 164 31.87 -32.20 12.55
CA THR A 164 32.57 -30.95 12.91
C THR A 164 32.47 -29.92 11.78
N LEU A 165 32.65 -30.35 10.53
CA LEU A 165 32.48 -29.51 9.35
C LEU A 165 31.03 -29.03 9.19
N GLY A 166 30.05 -29.91 9.43
CA GLY A 166 28.64 -29.58 9.43
C GLY A 166 28.29 -28.48 10.43
N LYS A 167 28.79 -28.61 11.67
CA LYS A 167 28.62 -27.60 12.72
C LYS A 167 29.30 -26.28 12.36
N ALA A 168 30.56 -26.31 11.94
CA ALA A 168 31.30 -25.11 11.55
C ALA A 168 30.59 -24.32 10.43
N ARG A 169 30.00 -25.01 9.44
CA ARG A 169 29.22 -24.37 8.36
C ARG A 169 27.94 -23.71 8.87
N ILE A 170 27.24 -24.33 9.82
CA ILE A 170 26.06 -23.74 10.47
C ILE A 170 26.46 -22.50 11.26
N ASP A 171 27.52 -22.57 12.07
CA ASP A 171 27.98 -21.45 12.88
C ASP A 171 28.38 -20.25 12.02
N THR A 172 29.11 -20.48 10.92
CA THR A 172 29.44 -19.44 9.94
C THR A 172 28.18 -18.86 9.26
N HIS A 173 27.23 -19.70 8.88
CA HIS A 173 25.96 -19.25 8.31
C HIS A 173 25.18 -18.36 9.29
N MET A 174 25.06 -18.76 10.55
CA MET A 174 24.36 -18.00 11.59
C MET A 174 25.04 -16.66 11.87
N LYS A 175 26.38 -16.61 11.88
CA LYS A 175 27.13 -15.34 12.03
C LYS A 175 26.85 -14.38 10.87
N LEU A 176 26.89 -14.87 9.63
CA LEU A 176 26.60 -14.07 8.44
C LEU A 176 25.14 -13.61 8.40
N GLU A 177 24.20 -14.49 8.74
CA GLU A 177 22.78 -14.13 8.80
C GLU A 177 22.55 -13.06 9.86
N SER A 178 23.11 -13.23 11.07
CA SER A 178 23.02 -12.22 12.13
C SER A 178 23.60 -10.87 11.69
N ALA A 179 24.78 -10.86 11.07
CA ALA A 179 25.40 -9.63 10.56
C ALA A 179 24.54 -8.96 9.47
N LEU A 180 23.94 -9.74 8.58
CA LEU A 180 23.03 -9.23 7.55
C LEU A 180 21.74 -8.66 8.14
N GLN A 181 21.19 -9.29 9.18
CA GLN A 181 20.00 -8.77 9.86
C GLN A 181 20.29 -7.46 10.59
N THR A 182 21.41 -7.37 11.32
CA THR A 182 21.87 -6.11 11.93
C THR A 182 22.08 -5.03 10.89
N PHE A 183 22.78 -5.34 9.79
CA PHE A 183 23.03 -4.40 8.70
C PHE A 183 21.73 -3.86 8.10
N LYS A 184 20.73 -4.73 7.87
CA LYS A 184 19.40 -4.31 7.39
C LYS A 184 18.68 -3.42 8.40
N GLY A 185 18.67 -3.78 9.68
CA GLY A 185 18.03 -2.98 10.73
C GLY A 185 18.63 -1.58 10.87
N GLU A 186 19.97 -1.49 10.85
CA GLU A 186 20.67 -0.21 10.90
C GLU A 186 20.46 0.64 9.64
N LEU A 187 20.45 0.03 8.46
CA LEU A 187 20.11 0.72 7.20
C LEU A 187 18.67 1.24 7.19
N ALA A 188 17.72 0.48 7.75
CA ALA A 188 16.33 0.90 7.90
C ALA A 188 16.23 2.16 8.76
N GLU A 189 16.91 2.17 9.92
CA GLU A 189 16.96 3.32 10.83
C GLU A 189 17.62 4.54 10.17
N ILE A 190 18.69 4.33 9.40
CA ILE A 190 19.35 5.42 8.66
C ILE A 190 18.43 5.98 7.57
N GLY A 191 17.77 5.12 6.80
CA GLY A 191 16.75 5.53 5.83
C GLY A 191 15.66 6.37 6.50
N GLN A 192 15.20 5.90 7.67
CA GLN A 192 14.24 6.60 8.55
C GLN A 192 14.70 7.95 9.10
N ASN A 193 15.99 8.27 9.06
CA ASN A 193 16.44 9.59 9.45
C ASN A 193 16.72 10.47 8.22
N PHE A 194 17.14 9.87 7.10
CA PHE A 194 17.42 10.59 5.87
C PHE A 194 16.21 11.34 5.30
N GLY A 195 14.99 10.82 5.36
CA GLY A 195 13.86 11.66 4.93
C GLY A 195 13.25 12.57 5.97
N LEU A 196 13.56 12.44 7.27
CA LEU A 196 13.28 13.55 8.21
C LEU A 196 14.13 14.75 7.80
N VAL A 197 15.40 14.49 7.47
CA VAL A 197 16.29 15.49 6.88
C VAL A 197 15.77 15.97 5.53
N SER A 198 15.28 15.09 4.65
CA SER A 198 14.73 15.50 3.36
C SER A 198 13.52 16.44 3.50
N VAL A 199 12.63 16.19 4.47
CA VAL A 199 11.54 17.13 4.82
C VAL A 199 12.13 18.45 5.28
N ALA A 200 13.09 18.43 6.21
CA ALA A 200 13.70 19.64 6.72
C ALA A 200 14.37 20.46 5.59
N ILE A 201 15.07 19.81 4.66
CA ILE A 201 15.67 20.46 3.48
C ILE A 201 14.58 21.11 2.61
N ARG A 202 13.50 20.39 2.28
CA ARG A 202 12.39 20.96 1.49
C ARG A 202 11.70 22.10 2.23
N ASN A 203 11.45 21.94 3.52
CA ASN A 203 10.91 22.98 4.37
C ASN A 203 11.81 24.22 4.31
N ALA A 204 13.11 24.10 4.59
CA ALA A 204 14.04 25.22 4.51
C ALA A 204 14.06 25.87 3.12
N GLN A 205 14.05 25.07 2.06
CA GLN A 205 14.08 25.55 0.69
C GLN A 205 12.81 26.34 0.31
N PHE A 206 11.63 25.90 0.75
CA PHE A 206 10.36 26.47 0.33
C PHE A 206 9.67 27.34 1.39
N MET A 207 10.25 27.45 2.61
CA MET A 207 9.71 28.31 3.66
C MET A 207 9.62 29.77 3.21
N GLU A 208 10.50 30.20 2.29
CA GLU A 208 10.44 31.54 1.66
C GLU A 208 9.11 31.83 0.95
N GLY A 209 8.37 30.80 0.53
CA GLY A 209 7.03 30.93 -0.03
C GLY A 209 6.00 31.48 0.97
N LEU A 210 6.33 31.48 2.27
CA LEU A 210 5.59 32.18 3.32
C LEU A 210 6.53 33.23 3.94
N SER A 211 6.36 34.50 3.56
CA SER A 211 7.25 35.57 4.00
C SER A 211 7.23 35.75 5.54
N PHE A 212 8.30 36.32 6.11
CA PHE A 212 8.31 36.63 7.54
C PHE A 212 7.19 37.58 7.94
N GLU A 213 6.81 38.50 7.04
CA GLU A 213 5.66 39.39 7.19
C GLU A 213 4.35 38.58 7.28
N ASP A 214 4.17 37.57 6.43
CA ASP A 214 2.99 36.70 6.47
C ASP A 214 2.94 35.85 7.74
N VAL A 215 4.09 35.33 8.20
CA VAL A 215 4.19 34.60 9.48
C VAL A 215 3.82 35.53 10.63
N ALA A 216 4.35 36.76 10.65
CA ALA A 216 4.03 37.75 11.65
C ALA A 216 2.53 38.11 11.63
N GLU A 217 1.94 38.27 10.45
CA GLU A 217 0.49 38.49 10.28
C GLU A 217 -0.32 37.34 10.89
N LEU A 218 0.04 36.09 10.59
CA LEU A 218 -0.62 34.90 11.13
C LEU A 218 -0.52 34.82 12.66
N ILE A 219 0.65 35.14 13.23
CA ILE A 219 0.86 35.16 14.68
C ILE A 219 0.02 36.25 15.34
N VAL A 220 0.05 37.48 14.79
CA VAL A 220 -0.73 38.62 15.33
C VAL A 220 -2.23 38.36 15.23
N ALA A 221 -2.68 37.69 14.17
CA ALA A 221 -4.06 37.27 14.01
C ALA A 221 -4.46 36.06 14.88
N GLY A 222 -3.52 35.50 15.66
CA GLY A 222 -3.74 34.30 16.48
C GLY A 222 -4.03 33.03 15.65
N ARG A 223 -3.65 33.03 14.37
CA ARG A 223 -3.84 31.92 13.43
C ARG A 223 -2.64 30.97 13.40
N LEU A 224 -1.48 31.45 13.83
CA LEU A 224 -0.30 30.62 14.10
C LEU A 224 0.08 30.76 15.58
N SER A 225 0.09 29.64 16.28
CA SER A 225 0.32 29.53 17.72
C SER A 225 1.19 28.30 18.02
N PRO A 226 1.68 28.13 19.26
CA PRO A 226 2.46 26.95 19.63
C PRO A 226 1.75 25.62 19.33
N GLU A 227 0.41 25.60 19.40
CA GLU A 227 -0.40 24.40 19.21
C GLU A 227 -0.51 23.96 17.74
N ASN A 228 -0.29 24.87 16.79
CA ASN A 228 -0.39 24.57 15.35
C ASN A 228 0.86 24.96 14.55
N ILE A 229 1.99 25.26 15.21
CA ILE A 229 3.24 25.65 14.54
C ILE A 229 3.78 24.56 13.60
N SER A 230 3.45 23.30 13.86
CA SER A 230 3.78 22.15 13.01
C SER A 230 3.12 22.22 11.63
N GLU A 231 2.08 23.05 11.44
CA GLU A 231 1.46 23.27 10.13
C GLU A 231 2.47 23.78 9.09
N LEU A 232 3.51 24.50 9.50
CA LEU A 232 4.58 24.95 8.62
C LEU A 232 5.36 23.81 7.96
N GLU A 233 5.34 22.60 8.53
CA GLU A 233 5.99 21.42 7.97
C GLU A 233 5.36 20.96 6.64
N SER A 234 4.13 21.40 6.38
CA SER A 234 3.43 21.13 5.12
C SER A 234 3.95 21.96 3.94
N ILE A 235 4.82 22.96 4.18
CA ILE A 235 5.49 23.72 3.13
C ILE A 235 6.63 22.89 2.55
N GLN A 236 6.40 22.26 1.41
CA GLN A 236 7.33 21.33 0.76
C GLN A 236 7.53 21.56 -0.74
N ASP A 237 6.82 22.53 -1.32
CA ASP A 237 7.03 23.03 -2.68
C ASP A 237 6.68 24.54 -2.75
N ALA A 238 7.12 25.22 -3.81
CA ALA A 238 7.11 26.68 -3.92
C ALA A 238 5.70 27.32 -3.89
N GLY A 239 4.65 26.55 -4.15
CA GLY A 239 3.25 27.00 -4.10
C GLY A 239 2.59 26.85 -2.74
N ASP A 240 3.23 26.20 -1.77
CA ASP A 240 2.58 25.79 -0.52
C ASP A 240 2.33 26.94 0.46
N GLY A 241 3.25 27.90 0.56
CA GLY A 241 3.15 29.02 1.49
C GLY A 241 1.86 29.83 1.35
N PRO A 242 1.49 30.32 0.15
CA PRO A 242 0.25 31.06 -0.06
C PRO A 242 -1.02 30.23 0.22
N ILE A 243 -0.97 28.92 -0.03
CA ILE A 243 -2.07 28.00 0.26
C ILE A 243 -2.25 27.85 1.77
N LEU A 244 -1.16 27.57 2.50
CA LEU A 244 -1.20 27.44 3.95
C LEU A 244 -1.69 28.72 4.61
N LYS A 245 -1.17 29.89 4.18
CA LYS A 245 -1.65 31.19 4.66
C LYS A 245 -3.16 31.32 4.49
N THR A 246 -3.67 30.97 3.31
CA THR A 246 -5.11 31.06 3.02
C THR A 246 -5.92 30.13 3.93
N LEU A 247 -5.48 28.88 4.13
CA LEU A 247 -6.13 27.92 5.04
C LEU A 247 -6.16 28.43 6.49
N LEU A 248 -5.05 28.95 7.01
CA LEU A 248 -4.96 29.44 8.38
C LEU A 248 -5.73 30.75 8.59
N MET A 249 -5.83 31.59 7.57
CA MET A 249 -6.58 32.85 7.57
C MET A 249 -8.07 32.66 7.23
N GLU A 250 -8.62 31.46 7.44
CA GLU A 250 -10.04 31.20 7.20
C GLU A 250 -10.93 32.19 7.98
N GLY A 251 -11.66 33.00 7.23
CA GLY A 251 -12.56 34.04 7.72
C GLY A 251 -13.95 33.53 8.09
N LYS A 252 -14.82 34.47 8.45
CA LYS A 252 -16.26 34.19 8.69
C LYS A 252 -17.03 34.05 7.38
N ASP A 253 -16.67 34.83 6.36
CA ASP A 253 -17.23 34.70 5.01
C ASP A 253 -16.66 33.44 4.36
N LYS A 254 -17.49 32.40 4.27
CA LYS A 254 -17.08 31.12 3.70
C LYS A 254 -17.10 31.14 2.18
N GLU A 255 -17.98 31.93 1.55
CA GLU A 255 -18.05 32.02 0.09
C GLU A 255 -16.76 32.70 -0.42
N GLU A 256 -16.34 33.80 0.22
CA GLU A 256 -15.08 34.48 -0.09
C GLU A 256 -13.86 33.59 0.19
N PHE A 257 -13.84 32.89 1.32
CA PHE A 257 -12.74 31.97 1.66
C PHE A 257 -12.57 30.88 0.60
N PHE A 258 -13.67 30.23 0.18
CA PHE A 258 -13.62 29.15 -0.80
C PHE A 258 -13.32 29.64 -2.21
N ALA A 259 -13.81 30.84 -2.60
CA ALA A 259 -13.39 31.49 -3.84
C ALA A 259 -11.88 31.79 -3.84
N LYS A 260 -11.35 32.32 -2.74
CA LYS A 260 -9.92 32.59 -2.59
C LYS A 260 -9.11 31.29 -2.68
N LEU A 261 -9.53 30.25 -1.96
CA LEU A 261 -8.89 28.93 -1.98
C LEU A 261 -8.86 28.36 -3.41
N GLY A 262 -9.99 28.44 -4.14
CA GLY A 262 -10.11 28.00 -5.54
C GLY A 262 -9.35 28.84 -6.56
N SER A 263 -8.87 30.04 -6.20
CA SER A 263 -8.10 30.94 -7.08
C SER A 263 -6.58 30.74 -7.01
N LEU A 264 -6.09 29.95 -6.06
CA LEU A 264 -4.66 29.74 -5.84
C LEU A 264 -4.03 28.91 -6.97
N ASP A 265 -2.78 29.22 -7.30
CA ASP A 265 -2.00 28.46 -8.29
C ASP A 265 -1.38 27.22 -7.64
N THR A 266 -1.95 26.06 -7.97
CA THR A 266 -1.56 24.78 -7.39
C THR A 266 -0.54 24.02 -8.22
N ARG A 267 -0.03 24.57 -9.33
CA ARG A 267 0.95 23.88 -10.18
C ARG A 267 2.21 23.46 -9.41
N LYS A 268 2.61 24.27 -8.43
CA LYS A 268 3.75 24.04 -7.52
C LYS A 268 3.34 23.75 -6.07
N ALA A 269 2.11 23.27 -5.86
CA ALA A 269 1.68 22.78 -4.55
C ALA A 269 2.13 21.34 -4.32
N SER A 270 2.63 21.01 -3.14
CA SER A 270 2.93 19.64 -2.76
C SER A 270 1.64 18.81 -2.58
N GLU A 271 1.77 17.49 -2.71
CA GLU A 271 0.64 16.56 -2.46
C GLU A 271 0.08 16.73 -1.05
N ILE A 272 0.96 16.88 -0.05
CA ILE A 272 0.58 17.08 1.36
C ILE A 272 -0.25 18.35 1.54
N MET A 273 0.15 19.45 0.88
CA MET A 273 -0.62 20.68 0.93
C MET A 273 -2.00 20.51 0.29
N MET A 274 -2.07 19.81 -0.85
CA MET A 274 -3.34 19.55 -1.53
C MET A 274 -4.27 18.63 -0.75
N VAL A 275 -3.74 17.67 0.02
CA VAL A 275 -4.53 16.87 0.99
C VAL A 275 -5.16 17.77 2.05
N LYS A 276 -4.47 18.80 2.55
CA LYS A 276 -5.04 19.77 3.50
C LYS A 276 -6.16 20.60 2.87
N VAL A 277 -5.96 21.06 1.63
CA VAL A 277 -7.01 21.76 0.87
C VAL A 277 -8.22 20.85 0.70
N TYR A 278 -7.99 19.60 0.30
CA TYR A 278 -9.05 18.61 0.11
C TYR A 278 -9.82 18.31 1.39
N ASP A 279 -9.14 18.01 2.50
CA ASP A 279 -9.77 17.76 3.81
C ASP A 279 -10.67 18.93 4.24
N ARG A 280 -10.21 20.17 4.08
CA ARG A 280 -11.04 21.34 4.37
C ARG A 280 -12.23 21.45 3.43
N THR A 281 -12.06 21.20 2.14
CA THR A 281 -13.15 21.20 1.16
C THR A 281 -14.16 20.08 1.43
N PHE A 282 -13.71 18.90 1.82
CA PHE A 282 -14.56 17.77 2.18
C PHE A 282 -15.41 18.05 3.42
N ARG A 283 -14.86 18.72 4.44
CA ARG A 283 -15.68 19.21 5.56
C ARG A 283 -16.79 20.17 5.11
N GLU A 284 -16.54 20.99 4.09
CA GLU A 284 -17.58 21.84 3.51
C GLU A 284 -18.59 21.04 2.70
N GLN A 285 -18.15 20.01 1.96
CA GLN A 285 -19.03 19.05 1.28
C GLN A 285 -20.06 18.47 2.25
N LYS A 286 -19.60 17.91 3.37
CA LYS A 286 -20.49 17.35 4.41
C LYS A 286 -21.50 18.38 4.91
N ARG A 287 -21.03 19.60 5.23
CA ARG A 287 -21.91 20.70 5.65
C ARG A 287 -22.91 21.11 4.56
N ALA A 288 -22.49 21.13 3.31
CA ALA A 288 -23.32 21.48 2.16
C ALA A 288 -24.41 20.44 1.93
N GLU A 289 -24.10 19.15 2.01
CA GLU A 289 -25.06 18.05 1.91
C GLU A 289 -26.09 18.06 3.04
N ASP A 290 -25.67 18.36 4.27
CA ASP A 290 -26.54 18.42 5.45
C ASP A 290 -27.51 19.62 5.39
N LYS A 291 -27.04 20.76 4.87
CA LYS A 291 -27.81 22.00 4.80
C LYS A 291 -28.48 22.25 3.46
N ASN A 292 -28.20 21.40 2.47
CA ASN A 292 -28.53 21.62 1.07
C ASN A 292 -28.08 23.01 0.56
N ASP A 293 -26.84 23.41 0.92
CA ASP A 293 -26.26 24.72 0.61
C ASP A 293 -24.86 24.58 0.03
N PHE A 294 -24.78 24.51 -1.30
CA PHE A 294 -23.56 24.28 -2.06
C PHE A 294 -22.83 25.55 -2.50
N ARG A 295 -23.29 26.75 -2.07
CA ARG A 295 -22.75 28.04 -2.56
C ARG A 295 -21.25 28.21 -2.34
N ASN A 296 -20.72 27.70 -1.23
CA ASN A 296 -19.29 27.77 -0.93
C ASN A 296 -18.46 26.90 -1.88
N LEU A 297 -18.91 25.67 -2.15
CA LEU A 297 -18.26 24.78 -3.11
C LEU A 297 -18.39 25.29 -4.53
N GLU A 298 -19.55 25.88 -4.87
CA GLU A 298 -19.74 26.55 -6.14
C GLU A 298 -18.76 27.72 -6.31
N ALA A 299 -18.59 28.55 -5.28
CA ALA A 299 -17.65 29.66 -5.31
C ALA A 299 -16.21 29.18 -5.55
N MET A 300 -15.80 28.07 -4.93
CA MET A 300 -14.52 27.43 -5.21
C MET A 300 -14.42 26.94 -6.65
N ALA A 301 -15.41 26.21 -7.15
CA ALA A 301 -15.42 25.66 -8.50
C ALA A 301 -15.42 26.76 -9.58
N ILE A 302 -16.18 27.84 -9.36
CA ILE A 302 -16.17 29.03 -10.22
C ILE A 302 -14.78 29.65 -10.23
N ALA A 303 -14.16 29.87 -9.06
CA ALA A 303 -12.83 30.45 -8.96
C ALA A 303 -11.78 29.59 -9.69
N ILE A 304 -11.86 28.26 -9.59
CA ILE A 304 -11.01 27.33 -10.36
C ILE A 304 -11.24 27.54 -11.86
N SER A 305 -12.50 27.62 -12.31
CA SER A 305 -12.85 27.77 -13.72
C SER A 305 -12.42 29.11 -14.34
N GLN A 306 -12.24 30.14 -13.51
CA GLN A 306 -11.78 31.47 -13.93
C GLN A 306 -10.27 31.55 -14.08
N GLN A 307 -9.51 30.53 -13.64
CA GLN A 307 -8.07 30.51 -13.83
C GLN A 307 -7.68 30.20 -15.29
N ASP A 308 -6.43 30.49 -15.64
CA ASP A 308 -5.80 29.92 -16.83
C ASP A 308 -5.93 28.39 -16.83
N TYR A 309 -6.17 27.82 -18.00
CA TYR A 309 -6.44 26.41 -18.21
C TYR A 309 -5.39 25.51 -17.56
N HIS A 310 -4.10 25.84 -17.64
CA HIS A 310 -3.06 24.99 -17.05
C HIS A 310 -3.10 25.03 -15.51
N LYS A 311 -3.53 26.14 -14.91
CA LYS A 311 -3.72 26.23 -13.45
C LYS A 311 -4.99 25.50 -13.03
N ALA A 312 -6.11 25.74 -13.70
CA ALA A 312 -7.38 25.06 -13.43
C ALA A 312 -7.25 23.53 -13.56
N ARG A 313 -6.55 23.07 -14.60
CA ARG A 313 -6.24 21.65 -14.83
C ARG A 313 -5.39 21.07 -13.71
N ALA A 314 -4.30 21.74 -13.31
CA ALA A 314 -3.45 21.27 -12.22
C ALA A 314 -4.20 21.21 -10.89
N TYR A 315 -5.07 22.19 -10.63
CA TYR A 315 -5.91 22.22 -9.43
C TYR A 315 -6.85 21.02 -9.39
N SER A 316 -7.61 20.82 -10.48
CA SER A 316 -8.58 19.73 -10.58
C SER A 316 -7.92 18.35 -10.48
N GLU A 317 -6.76 18.18 -11.13
CA GLU A 317 -5.93 16.97 -11.04
C GLU A 317 -5.50 16.68 -9.60
N LYS A 318 -4.91 17.67 -8.91
CA LYS A 318 -4.40 17.48 -7.55
C LYS A 318 -5.50 17.30 -6.52
N MET A 319 -6.65 17.93 -6.67
CA MET A 319 -7.82 17.68 -5.81
C MET A 319 -8.39 16.28 -6.02
N THR A 320 -8.39 15.76 -7.26
CA THR A 320 -8.79 14.38 -7.54
C THR A 320 -7.85 13.40 -6.84
N ILE A 321 -6.53 13.60 -6.96
CA ILE A 321 -5.51 12.77 -6.31
C ILE A 321 -5.59 12.86 -4.78
N ALA A 322 -5.79 14.06 -4.23
CA ALA A 322 -5.93 14.25 -2.80
C ALA A 322 -7.18 13.56 -2.22
N GLY A 323 -8.28 13.52 -2.98
CA GLY A 323 -9.48 12.78 -2.60
C GLY A 323 -9.31 11.26 -2.65
N ASP A 324 -8.54 10.74 -3.60
CA ASP A 324 -8.12 9.32 -3.58
C ASP A 324 -7.29 9.01 -2.33
N ALA A 325 -6.35 9.89 -1.97
CA ALA A 325 -5.56 9.73 -0.74
C ALA A 325 -6.44 9.71 0.52
N TYR A 326 -7.46 10.57 0.57
CA TYR A 326 -8.44 10.58 1.64
C TYR A 326 -9.26 9.26 1.70
N GLU A 327 -9.71 8.76 0.54
CA GLU A 327 -10.46 7.50 0.43
C GLU A 327 -9.65 6.31 0.95
N LEU A 328 -8.36 6.25 0.63
CA LEU A 328 -7.47 5.19 1.11
C LEU A 328 -7.38 5.14 2.65
N GLY A 329 -7.46 6.31 3.30
CA GLY A 329 -7.57 6.40 4.76
C GLY A 329 -8.84 5.71 5.27
N LEU A 330 -10.00 6.06 4.69
CA LEU A 330 -11.30 5.47 5.06
C LEU A 330 -11.33 3.95 4.84
N ILE A 331 -10.80 3.48 3.71
CA ILE A 331 -10.71 2.04 3.43
C ILE A 331 -9.87 1.33 4.50
N GLY A 332 -8.71 1.89 4.86
CA GLY A 332 -7.86 1.33 5.91
C GLY A 332 -8.60 1.19 7.25
N GLU A 333 -9.37 2.20 7.63
CA GLU A 333 -10.16 2.18 8.86
C GLU A 333 -11.34 1.19 8.78
N ALA A 334 -12.06 1.14 7.66
CA ALA A 334 -13.18 0.22 7.47
C ALA A 334 -12.73 -1.25 7.45
N ARG A 335 -11.59 -1.54 6.83
CA ARG A 335 -10.97 -2.86 6.88
C ARG A 335 -10.58 -3.25 8.31
N ALA A 336 -10.10 -2.34 9.14
CA ALA A 336 -9.80 -2.66 10.53
C ALA A 336 -11.05 -3.08 11.33
N LEU A 337 -12.24 -2.63 10.90
CA LEU A 337 -13.52 -2.99 11.49
C LEU A 337 -14.12 -4.29 10.93
N ASN A 338 -13.71 -4.75 9.75
CA ASN A 338 -14.16 -6.02 9.19
C ASN A 338 -13.49 -7.19 9.94
N ALA A 339 -14.28 -7.93 10.71
CA ALA A 339 -13.75 -8.88 11.68
C ALA A 339 -13.17 -10.15 11.01
N GLN A 340 -12.08 -10.67 11.59
CA GLN A 340 -11.54 -11.97 11.21
C GLN A 340 -12.14 -13.09 12.05
N LEU A 341 -12.59 -14.16 11.40
CA LEU A 341 -13.07 -15.38 12.03
C LEU A 341 -11.91 -16.29 12.44
N LYS A 342 -11.44 -16.18 13.69
CA LYS A 342 -10.21 -16.85 14.16
C LYS A 342 -10.28 -18.39 14.29
N GLY A 343 -11.48 -18.98 14.30
CA GLY A 343 -11.66 -20.41 14.54
C GLY A 343 -13.06 -20.89 14.20
N ASN A 344 -13.30 -22.20 14.37
CA ASN A 344 -14.57 -22.88 14.05
C ASN A 344 -15.29 -23.43 15.29
N ASN A 345 -14.99 -22.87 16.46
CA ASN A 345 -15.68 -23.18 17.70
C ASN A 345 -16.67 -22.06 18.06
N ARG A 346 -17.58 -22.37 18.99
CA ARG A 346 -18.64 -21.45 19.40
C ARG A 346 -18.09 -20.11 19.92
N SER A 347 -17.01 -20.13 20.70
CA SER A 347 -16.41 -18.90 21.22
C SER A 347 -15.89 -17.99 20.10
N SER A 348 -15.18 -18.54 19.11
CA SER A 348 -14.64 -17.77 18.00
C SER A 348 -15.71 -17.18 17.10
N VAL A 349 -16.79 -17.94 16.84
CA VAL A 349 -17.93 -17.47 16.04
C VAL A 349 -18.70 -16.37 16.76
N LEU A 350 -18.96 -16.52 18.06
CA LEU A 350 -19.64 -15.49 18.85
C LEU A 350 -18.81 -14.21 18.96
N GLU A 351 -17.49 -14.31 19.12
CA GLU A 351 -16.58 -13.14 19.10
C GLU A 351 -16.64 -12.41 17.75
N TYR A 352 -16.66 -13.17 16.64
CA TYR A 352 -16.80 -12.61 15.29
C TYR A 352 -18.14 -11.88 15.11
N ASN A 353 -19.28 -12.52 15.42
CA ASN A 353 -20.60 -11.90 15.27
C ASN A 353 -20.71 -10.62 16.12
N GLN A 354 -20.29 -10.70 17.38
CA GLN A 354 -20.34 -9.54 18.29
C GLN A 354 -19.51 -8.37 17.77
N LYS A 355 -18.33 -8.63 17.18
CA LYS A 355 -17.51 -7.59 16.57
C LYS A 355 -18.18 -6.97 15.35
N MET A 356 -18.75 -7.79 14.46
CA MET A 356 -19.47 -7.30 13.29
C MET A 356 -20.67 -6.44 13.68
N ASP A 357 -21.44 -6.87 14.68
CA ASP A 357 -22.58 -6.11 15.21
C ASP A 357 -22.16 -4.78 15.84
N ASN A 358 -21.12 -4.80 16.68
CA ASN A 358 -20.58 -3.59 17.32
C ASN A 358 -20.04 -2.59 16.29
N ASN A 359 -19.44 -3.08 15.20
CA ASN A 359 -18.81 -2.25 14.18
C ASN A 359 -19.80 -1.75 13.11
N LYS A 360 -21.01 -2.33 13.03
CA LYS A 360 -22.03 -2.05 12.02
C LYS A 360 -22.36 -0.56 11.88
N SER A 361 -22.58 0.15 12.99
CA SER A 361 -22.89 1.59 12.94
C SER A 361 -21.74 2.39 12.32
N LYS A 362 -20.51 2.08 12.72
CA LYS A 362 -19.32 2.80 12.27
C LYS A 362 -19.01 2.51 10.79
N LEU A 363 -19.24 1.28 10.32
CA LEU A 363 -19.16 0.94 8.90
C LEU A 363 -20.19 1.69 8.05
N ARG A 364 -21.41 1.91 8.58
CA ARG A 364 -22.44 2.73 7.92
C ARG A 364 -22.06 4.21 7.86
N ASP A 365 -21.37 4.72 8.86
CA ASP A 365 -20.86 6.10 8.85
C ASP A 365 -19.77 6.25 7.79
N TYR A 366 -18.83 5.30 7.71
CA TYR A 366 -17.80 5.28 6.66
C TYR A 366 -18.40 5.17 5.26
N LYS A 367 -19.44 4.35 5.05
CA LYS A 367 -20.16 4.29 3.78
C LYS A 367 -20.62 5.68 3.32
N LYS A 368 -21.31 6.42 4.21
CA LYS A 368 -21.81 7.77 3.90
C LYS A 368 -20.67 8.76 3.64
N GLU A 369 -19.55 8.59 4.32
CA GLU A 369 -18.35 9.40 4.15
C GLU A 369 -17.68 9.13 2.79
N MET A 370 -17.50 7.86 2.43
CA MET A 370 -16.99 7.41 1.12
C MET A 370 -17.89 7.85 -0.03
N GLU A 371 -19.23 7.74 0.11
CA GLU A 371 -20.18 8.25 -0.89
C GLU A 371 -20.05 9.77 -1.10
N SER A 372 -19.88 10.52 0.00
CA SER A 372 -19.64 11.97 -0.04
C SER A 372 -18.30 12.29 -0.69
N ASN A 373 -17.28 11.48 -0.43
CA ASN A 373 -15.94 11.65 -0.99
C ASN A 373 -15.96 11.38 -2.50
N LYS A 374 -16.58 10.27 -2.91
CA LYS A 374 -16.85 9.91 -4.32
C LYS A 374 -17.52 11.07 -5.06
N ARG A 375 -18.57 11.66 -4.47
CA ARG A 375 -19.26 12.84 -5.01
C ARG A 375 -18.28 13.99 -5.23
N LEU A 376 -17.52 14.39 -4.21
CA LEU A 376 -16.58 15.51 -4.31
C LEU A 376 -15.44 15.25 -5.30
N VAL A 377 -14.84 14.06 -5.31
CA VAL A 377 -13.81 13.68 -6.28
C VAL A 377 -14.35 13.74 -7.71
N SER A 378 -15.56 13.23 -7.92
CA SER A 378 -16.18 13.21 -9.24
C SER A 378 -16.44 14.61 -9.80
N LEU A 379 -16.71 15.61 -8.94
CA LEU A 379 -16.78 17.01 -9.34
C LEU A 379 -15.43 17.49 -9.91
N PHE A 380 -14.33 17.30 -9.18
CA PHE A 380 -13.00 17.73 -9.63
C PHE A 380 -12.54 16.97 -10.88
N GLU A 381 -12.85 15.68 -10.98
CA GLU A 381 -12.60 14.91 -12.20
C GLU A 381 -13.39 15.46 -13.38
N ALA A 382 -14.68 15.81 -13.18
CA ALA A 382 -15.51 16.43 -14.21
C ALA A 382 -14.93 17.78 -14.68
N LEU A 383 -14.36 18.59 -13.78
CA LEU A 383 -13.66 19.83 -14.15
C LEU A 383 -12.43 19.54 -15.03
N TYR A 384 -11.65 18.52 -14.67
CA TYR A 384 -10.44 18.14 -15.39
C TYR A 384 -10.76 17.62 -16.80
N VAL A 385 -11.64 16.62 -16.92
CA VAL A 385 -11.90 15.95 -18.21
C VAL A 385 -12.61 16.86 -19.21
N ASN A 386 -13.46 17.78 -18.73
CA ASN A 386 -14.18 18.73 -19.60
C ASN A 386 -13.35 19.97 -19.98
N HIS A 387 -12.09 20.05 -19.56
CA HIS A 387 -11.18 21.17 -19.82
C HIS A 387 -11.68 22.51 -19.28
N ILE A 388 -12.25 22.50 -18.07
CA ILE A 388 -12.68 23.74 -17.40
C ILE A 388 -11.46 24.65 -17.13
N GLY A 389 -11.61 25.94 -17.41
CA GLY A 389 -10.52 26.92 -17.37
C GLY A 389 -10.51 27.84 -18.60
N GLN A 390 -9.71 28.90 -18.53
CA GLN A 390 -9.62 29.92 -19.56
C GLN A 390 -8.38 29.78 -20.44
N ASN A 391 -8.42 30.33 -21.64
CA ASN A 391 -7.26 30.50 -22.54
C ASN A 391 -6.54 29.21 -22.98
N ARG A 392 -7.25 28.07 -23.07
CA ARG A 392 -6.71 26.82 -23.60
C ARG A 392 -6.41 26.97 -25.09
N LEU A 393 -5.17 26.68 -25.51
CA LEU A 393 -4.79 26.65 -26.92
C LEU A 393 -5.21 25.32 -27.56
N VAL A 394 -6.00 25.38 -28.63
CA VAL A 394 -6.51 24.20 -29.36
C VAL A 394 -6.16 24.32 -30.85
N SER A 395 -5.64 23.26 -31.46
CA SER A 395 -5.29 23.27 -32.88
C SER A 395 -6.53 23.19 -33.77
N ARG A 396 -6.57 23.99 -34.84
CA ARG A 396 -7.63 23.90 -35.85
C ARG A 396 -7.35 22.79 -36.85
N SER A 397 -8.40 22.15 -37.36
CA SER A 397 -8.32 21.13 -38.42
C SER A 397 -7.72 21.63 -39.73
N GLN A 398 -7.80 22.94 -40.02
CA GLN A 398 -7.24 23.58 -41.21
C GLN A 398 -5.91 24.32 -40.98
N GLY A 399 -5.27 24.12 -39.81
CA GLY A 399 -4.08 24.86 -39.40
C GLY A 399 -4.40 26.16 -38.65
N GLY A 400 -3.57 26.47 -37.64
CA GLY A 400 -3.77 27.60 -36.72
C GLY A 400 -4.20 27.17 -35.31
N VAL A 401 -4.31 28.16 -34.42
CA VAL A 401 -4.62 27.95 -32.99
C VAL A 401 -5.88 28.73 -32.62
N ASP A 402 -6.79 28.08 -31.91
CA ASP A 402 -7.95 28.66 -31.26
C ASP A 402 -7.72 28.78 -29.75
N ILE A 403 -8.33 29.81 -29.16
CA ILE A 403 -8.32 30.03 -27.71
C ILE A 403 -9.69 29.63 -27.17
N GLU A 404 -9.76 28.51 -26.48
CA GLU A 404 -10.94 27.99 -25.81
C GLU A 404 -11.00 28.48 -24.35
N SER A 405 -12.18 28.86 -23.88
CA SER A 405 -12.44 29.14 -22.45
C SER A 405 -13.77 28.54 -22.01
N LYS A 406 -13.76 27.87 -20.87
CA LYS A 406 -14.93 27.24 -20.23
C LYS A 406 -15.02 27.65 -18.76
N THR A 407 -16.08 28.37 -18.39
CA THR A 407 -16.27 28.93 -17.04
C THR A 407 -17.60 28.49 -16.45
N ILE A 408 -17.61 28.07 -15.18
CA ILE A 408 -18.83 27.60 -14.51
C ILE A 408 -19.80 28.77 -14.30
N GLN A 409 -21.08 28.53 -14.56
CA GLN A 409 -22.16 29.51 -14.34
C GLN A 409 -22.53 29.56 -12.86
N LYS A 410 -22.70 30.78 -12.31
CA LYS A 410 -23.15 30.98 -10.93
C LYS A 410 -24.59 30.50 -10.74
N GLY A 411 -24.86 29.81 -9.64
CA GLY A 411 -26.14 29.19 -9.32
C GLY A 411 -26.45 27.93 -10.13
N SER A 412 -25.46 27.33 -10.82
CA SER A 412 -25.66 26.13 -11.62
C SER A 412 -25.25 24.85 -10.90
N LEU A 413 -24.35 24.91 -9.92
CA LEU A 413 -23.91 23.73 -9.18
C LEU A 413 -25.04 23.22 -8.29
N ASN A 414 -25.47 21.99 -8.54
CA ASN A 414 -26.52 21.33 -7.78
C ASN A 414 -26.16 19.86 -7.53
N LEU A 415 -26.77 19.32 -6.48
CA LEU A 415 -26.80 17.89 -6.19
C LEU A 415 -28.27 17.43 -6.27
N ASN A 416 -28.62 16.69 -7.32
CA ASN A 416 -29.95 16.12 -7.46
C ASN A 416 -29.98 14.70 -6.88
N ARG A 417 -31.08 14.36 -6.20
CA ARG A 417 -31.29 13.07 -5.52
C ARG A 417 -32.58 12.39 -6.00
N GLU A 418 -32.88 12.42 -7.29
CA GLU A 418 -34.23 12.11 -7.79
C GLU A 418 -34.67 10.63 -7.71
N ASP A 419 -33.77 9.70 -7.41
CA ASP A 419 -34.07 8.26 -7.39
C ASP A 419 -33.07 7.43 -6.56
N GLY A 420 -32.29 8.08 -5.69
CA GLY A 420 -31.17 7.43 -5.00
C GLY A 420 -29.87 7.35 -5.82
N SER A 421 -29.84 7.87 -7.05
CA SER A 421 -28.60 8.26 -7.72
C SER A 421 -28.25 9.70 -7.30
N ASP A 422 -27.10 9.85 -6.63
CA ASP A 422 -26.57 11.18 -6.36
C ASP A 422 -25.96 11.74 -7.65
N ILE A 423 -26.55 12.81 -8.17
CA ILE A 423 -26.10 13.45 -9.42
C ILE A 423 -25.49 14.81 -9.13
N TYR A 424 -24.19 14.99 -9.40
CA TYR A 424 -23.62 16.32 -9.49
C TYR A 424 -23.93 16.93 -10.85
N GLY A 425 -24.54 18.11 -10.86
CA GLY A 425 -24.84 18.88 -12.07
C GLY A 425 -24.23 20.27 -12.03
N PHE A 426 -23.63 20.73 -13.13
CA PHE A 426 -23.25 22.13 -13.31
C PHE A 426 -23.25 22.56 -14.77
N LYS A 427 -23.44 23.85 -15.01
CA LYS A 427 -23.41 24.44 -16.36
C LYS A 427 -22.15 25.28 -16.55
N ALA A 428 -21.62 25.29 -17.76
CA ALA A 428 -20.46 26.11 -18.09
C ALA A 428 -20.67 26.91 -19.38
N ASP A 429 -20.32 28.19 -19.33
CA ASP A 429 -20.19 29.03 -20.51
C ASP A 429 -18.99 28.57 -21.32
N TYR A 430 -19.16 28.51 -22.64
CA TYR A 430 -18.11 28.08 -23.56
C TYR A 430 -17.87 29.15 -24.63
N SER A 431 -16.61 29.51 -24.87
CA SER A 431 -16.23 30.41 -25.94
C SER A 431 -14.98 29.93 -26.68
N ILE A 432 -14.91 30.25 -27.98
CA ILE A 432 -13.70 30.12 -28.81
C ILE A 432 -13.37 31.50 -29.36
N ASN A 433 -12.12 31.95 -29.21
CA ASN A 433 -11.63 33.26 -29.66
C ASN A 433 -12.57 34.40 -29.23
N ASN A 434 -13.01 34.37 -27.97
CA ASN A 434 -13.97 35.31 -27.36
C ASN A 434 -15.36 35.34 -28.02
N LYS A 435 -15.71 34.34 -28.82
CA LYS A 435 -17.05 34.17 -29.38
C LYS A 435 -17.78 33.06 -28.63
N ALA A 436 -18.93 33.40 -28.05
CA ALA A 436 -19.77 32.44 -27.34
C ALA A 436 -20.17 31.27 -28.24
N LYS A 437 -20.19 30.09 -27.65
CA LYS A 437 -20.63 28.82 -28.24
C LYS A 437 -21.78 28.27 -27.39
N LYS A 438 -22.35 27.14 -27.82
CA LYS A 438 -23.31 26.41 -26.99
C LYS A 438 -22.59 25.97 -25.70
N GLY A 439 -23.10 26.38 -24.55
CA GLY A 439 -22.54 26.03 -23.24
C GLY A 439 -22.60 24.52 -22.97
N LEU A 440 -21.94 24.10 -21.90
CA LEU A 440 -21.96 22.71 -21.42
C LEU A 440 -23.01 22.55 -20.32
N ASP A 441 -23.63 21.38 -20.26
CA ASP A 441 -24.50 20.97 -19.16
C ASP A 441 -23.98 19.62 -18.66
N ILE A 442 -23.13 19.67 -17.63
CA ILE A 442 -22.36 18.51 -17.17
C ILE A 442 -23.13 17.84 -16.04
N THR A 443 -23.35 16.53 -16.19
CA THR A 443 -23.93 15.66 -15.17
C THR A 443 -22.94 14.56 -14.81
N VAL A 444 -22.92 14.20 -13.53
CA VAL A 444 -22.17 13.07 -12.99
C VAL A 444 -23.14 12.11 -12.34
N ASN A 445 -23.44 10.99 -13.01
CA ASN A 445 -24.46 10.04 -12.58
C ASN A 445 -23.79 8.81 -11.97
N GLN A 446 -24.13 8.46 -10.72
CA GLN A 446 -23.70 7.18 -10.16
C GLN A 446 -24.53 6.04 -10.73
N TYR A 447 -23.89 4.89 -10.99
CA TYR A 447 -24.61 3.66 -11.36
C TYR A 447 -24.13 2.49 -10.50
N LYS A 448 -25.06 1.56 -10.25
CA LYS A 448 -24.79 0.32 -9.50
C LYS A 448 -24.34 -0.81 -10.44
N THR A 449 -25.04 -1.02 -11.57
CA THR A 449 -24.70 -2.01 -12.62
C THR A 449 -25.54 -1.77 -13.88
N GLU A 450 -25.02 -1.22 -14.98
CA GLU A 450 -25.72 -1.27 -16.27
C GLU A 450 -24.81 -1.02 -17.49
N ASP A 451 -25.32 -1.42 -18.67
CA ASP A 451 -24.69 -1.48 -20.00
C ASP A 451 -23.93 -0.20 -20.41
N VAL A 452 -22.61 -0.20 -20.22
CA VAL A 452 -21.74 0.90 -20.65
C VAL A 452 -21.46 0.76 -22.15
N THR A 453 -21.94 1.70 -22.95
CA THR A 453 -21.57 1.84 -24.37
C THR A 453 -20.97 3.22 -24.67
N THR A 454 -19.83 3.15 -25.37
CA THR A 454 -19.15 4.18 -26.20
C THR A 454 -18.12 5.10 -25.53
N ILE A 455 -16.95 5.16 -26.17
CA ILE A 455 -15.73 5.90 -25.82
C ILE A 455 -15.66 7.18 -26.67
N SER A 456 -15.61 8.34 -26.02
CA SER A 456 -15.44 9.68 -26.62
C SER A 456 -14.01 10.22 -26.46
N GLU A 457 -13.71 11.40 -27.00
CA GLU A 457 -12.43 12.11 -26.79
C GLU A 457 -12.11 12.35 -25.30
N LEU A 458 -13.13 12.44 -24.43
CA LEU A 458 -12.96 12.52 -22.97
C LEU A 458 -12.24 11.30 -22.39
N SER A 459 -12.29 10.14 -23.07
CA SER A 459 -11.66 8.91 -22.62
C SER A 459 -10.13 8.99 -22.60
N GLU A 460 -9.50 9.72 -23.52
CA GLU A 460 -8.04 9.86 -23.51
C GLU A 460 -7.56 10.71 -22.34
N GLU A 461 -8.23 11.83 -22.06
CA GLU A 461 -7.90 12.70 -20.94
C GLU A 461 -8.17 12.01 -19.61
N TYR A 462 -9.25 11.26 -19.55
CA TYR A 462 -9.55 10.37 -18.44
C TYR A 462 -8.45 9.33 -18.23
N LYS A 463 -7.99 8.61 -19.26
CA LYS A 463 -6.88 7.64 -19.16
C LYS A 463 -5.60 8.29 -18.64
N LYS A 464 -5.26 9.49 -19.14
CA LYS A 464 -4.09 10.26 -18.67
C LYS A 464 -4.20 10.63 -17.19
N LEU A 465 -5.39 11.08 -16.74
CA LEU A 465 -5.61 11.38 -15.33
C LEU A 465 -5.47 10.12 -14.48
N ASP A 466 -5.99 9.01 -14.97
CA ASP A 466 -6.00 7.74 -14.26
C ASP A 466 -4.59 7.15 -14.07
N ASP A 467 -3.72 7.24 -15.06
CA ASP A 467 -2.30 6.86 -14.94
C ASP A 467 -1.58 7.68 -13.85
N LYS A 468 -1.92 8.98 -13.73
CA LYS A 468 -1.38 9.85 -12.69
C LYS A 468 -1.94 9.51 -11.31
N ARG A 469 -3.26 9.29 -11.20
CA ARG A 469 -3.93 8.82 -9.96
C ARG A 469 -3.30 7.52 -9.47
N ASN A 470 -3.07 6.56 -10.36
CA ASN A 470 -2.42 5.30 -10.03
C ASN A 470 -1.03 5.53 -9.43
N SER A 471 -0.20 6.32 -10.11
CA SER A 471 1.18 6.60 -9.69
C SER A 471 1.21 7.27 -8.32
N ALA A 472 0.43 8.35 -8.14
CA ALA A 472 0.34 9.07 -6.89
C ALA A 472 -0.26 8.21 -5.75
N THR A 473 -1.20 7.33 -6.07
CA THR A 473 -1.76 6.39 -5.09
C THR A 473 -0.71 5.38 -4.62
N GLN A 474 0.10 4.82 -5.52
CA GLN A 474 1.18 3.91 -5.12
C GLN A 474 2.18 4.63 -4.19
N ASP A 475 2.51 5.88 -4.50
CA ASP A 475 3.39 6.71 -3.66
C ASP A 475 2.75 6.99 -2.29
N TYR A 476 1.47 7.39 -2.25
CA TYR A 476 0.75 7.63 -0.99
C TYR A 476 0.58 6.36 -0.14
N ILE A 477 0.29 5.22 -0.76
CA ILE A 477 0.20 3.94 -0.04
C ILE A 477 1.55 3.58 0.56
N LEU A 478 2.63 3.77 -0.19
CA LEU A 478 3.99 3.56 0.33
C LEU A 478 4.25 4.50 1.53
N ASP A 479 3.77 5.74 1.43
CA ASP A 479 3.83 6.73 2.50
C ASP A 479 2.94 6.36 3.71
N MET A 480 1.83 5.64 3.55
CA MET A 480 1.02 5.12 4.67
C MET A 480 1.56 3.81 5.24
N VAL A 481 2.15 2.95 4.39
CA VAL A 481 2.58 1.60 4.79
C VAL A 481 3.63 1.63 5.88
N THR A 482 4.34 2.73 5.86
CA THR A 482 5.49 3.07 6.67
C THR A 482 5.08 3.67 8.01
N LEU A 483 3.80 4.05 8.19
CA LEU A 483 3.35 4.94 9.27
C LEU A 483 2.26 4.44 10.22
N GLY A 484 1.59 3.32 9.95
CA GLY A 484 0.44 2.99 10.78
C GLY A 484 -0.78 3.87 10.45
N ALA A 485 -1.95 3.26 10.34
CA ALA A 485 -3.19 3.95 10.05
C ALA A 485 -3.49 4.83 11.27
N GLY A 486 -3.30 6.14 11.12
CA GLY A 486 -3.67 7.14 12.13
C GLY A 486 -2.64 8.21 12.47
N SER A 487 -1.47 8.30 11.82
CA SER A 487 -0.51 9.34 12.22
C SER A 487 -0.88 10.72 11.63
N LYS A 488 -1.17 11.68 12.52
CA LYS A 488 -1.34 13.12 12.24
C LYS A 488 -0.04 13.83 11.80
N TYR A 489 0.91 13.10 11.20
CA TYR A 489 2.28 13.57 11.00
C TYR A 489 2.75 13.32 9.56
N SER A 490 2.64 14.38 8.74
CA SER A 490 3.13 14.40 7.35
C SER A 490 4.65 14.33 7.22
N PHE A 491 5.40 14.48 8.32
CA PHE A 491 6.86 14.54 8.32
C PHE A 491 7.55 13.17 8.16
N VAL A 492 6.86 12.06 8.40
CA VAL A 492 7.44 10.71 8.28
C VAL A 492 7.27 10.13 6.86
N ILE A 493 6.39 10.72 6.05
CA ILE A 493 6.06 10.36 4.66
C ILE A 493 7.31 10.32 3.74
N ASN A 494 8.15 11.37 3.73
CA ASN A 494 9.29 11.45 2.82
C ASN A 494 10.47 10.55 3.20
N THR A 495 10.45 10.02 4.41
CA THR A 495 11.51 9.23 5.02
C THR A 495 11.62 7.83 4.45
N MET A 496 10.49 7.22 4.15
CA MET A 496 10.49 5.90 3.55
C MET A 496 10.36 5.91 2.01
N ARG A 497 9.99 7.05 1.41
CA ARG A 497 10.20 7.31 -0.04
C ARG A 497 11.65 7.08 -0.46
N ASN A 498 12.60 7.47 0.38
CA ASN A 498 14.03 7.32 0.11
C ASN A 498 14.52 5.87 0.28
N THR A 499 13.89 5.04 1.13
CA THR A 499 14.17 3.59 1.16
C THR A 499 13.55 2.86 -0.03
N ALA A 500 12.42 3.31 -0.58
CA ALA A 500 11.92 2.81 -1.85
C ALA A 500 12.78 3.26 -3.05
N ALA A 501 13.48 4.39 -2.96
CA ALA A 501 14.49 4.80 -3.94
C ALA A 501 15.75 3.90 -3.93
N LEU A 502 15.97 3.12 -2.86
CA LEU A 502 16.99 2.05 -2.82
C LEU A 502 16.52 0.76 -3.54
N ILE A 503 15.27 0.74 -4.01
CA ILE A 503 14.67 -0.33 -4.80
C ILE A 503 14.55 0.19 -6.23
N ASP A 504 15.09 -0.56 -7.19
CA ASP A 504 15.09 -0.25 -8.61
C ASP A 504 13.80 0.48 -9.05
N GLY A 505 13.94 1.61 -9.74
CA GLY A 505 12.82 2.39 -10.31
C GLY A 505 11.88 1.56 -11.20
N ASN A 506 12.34 0.39 -11.68
CA ASN A 506 11.57 -0.58 -12.46
C ASN A 506 10.94 -1.74 -11.65
N SER A 507 11.10 -1.76 -10.33
CA SER A 507 10.47 -2.76 -9.48
C SER A 507 8.95 -2.61 -9.46
N SER A 508 8.22 -3.73 -9.55
CA SER A 508 6.76 -3.71 -9.45
C SER A 508 6.32 -3.15 -8.10
N ALA A 509 5.19 -2.46 -8.08
CA ALA A 509 4.62 -1.88 -6.86
C ALA A 509 4.53 -2.92 -5.73
N GLU A 510 4.10 -4.14 -6.05
CA GLU A 510 4.06 -5.29 -5.13
C GLU A 510 5.42 -5.61 -4.48
N LYS A 511 6.53 -5.56 -5.22
CA LYS A 511 7.87 -5.81 -4.65
C LYS A 511 8.30 -4.70 -3.70
N ARG A 512 7.92 -3.45 -3.99
CA ARG A 512 8.16 -2.31 -3.10
C ARG A 512 7.37 -2.50 -1.80
N PHE A 513 6.08 -2.82 -1.85
CA PHE A 513 5.29 -3.07 -0.64
C PHE A 513 5.78 -4.26 0.20
N GLN A 514 6.18 -5.36 -0.43
CA GLN A 514 6.72 -6.52 0.29
C GLN A 514 8.01 -6.20 1.04
N SER A 515 8.86 -5.32 0.50
CA SER A 515 10.09 -4.91 1.17
C SER A 515 9.81 -4.04 2.41
N VAL A 516 8.92 -3.06 2.27
CA VAL A 516 8.49 -2.19 3.38
C VAL A 516 7.77 -3.00 4.47
N GLY A 517 6.88 -3.92 4.08
CA GLY A 517 6.18 -4.79 5.04
C GLY A 517 7.10 -5.74 5.81
N LYS A 518 8.19 -6.21 5.20
CA LYS A 518 9.19 -7.05 5.88
C LYS A 518 10.03 -6.26 6.88
N GLU A 519 10.39 -5.04 6.50
CA GLU A 519 11.16 -4.11 7.33
C GLU A 519 10.33 -3.63 8.54
N HIS A 520 9.05 -3.34 8.32
CA HIS A 520 8.03 -3.09 9.34
C HIS A 520 7.95 -4.20 10.40
N LEU A 521 7.83 -5.46 9.96
CA LEU A 521 7.75 -6.61 10.87
C LEU A 521 9.05 -6.86 11.64
N ALA A 522 10.20 -6.62 11.01
CA ALA A 522 11.51 -6.71 11.65
C ALA A 522 11.66 -5.68 12.78
N LEU A 523 11.30 -4.40 12.51
CA LEU A 523 11.36 -3.31 13.49
C LEU A 523 10.35 -3.49 14.64
N LYS A 524 9.15 -4.01 14.37
CA LYS A 524 8.19 -4.37 15.43
C LYS A 524 8.76 -5.46 16.35
N GLY A 525 9.45 -6.45 15.77
CA GLY A 525 10.12 -7.51 16.53
C GLY A 525 11.27 -7.00 17.40
N GLU A 526 11.97 -5.97 16.95
CA GLU A 526 13.14 -5.40 17.62
C GLU A 526 12.78 -4.39 18.73
N TYR A 527 11.75 -3.55 18.52
CA TYR A 527 11.43 -2.41 19.40
C TYR A 527 10.12 -2.55 20.21
N GLY A 528 9.33 -3.61 20.00
CA GLY A 528 8.19 -3.97 20.84
C GLY A 528 7.16 -2.85 21.05
N SER A 529 6.92 -2.45 22.31
CA SER A 529 5.88 -1.47 22.68
C SER A 529 6.19 -0.03 22.26
N LEU A 530 7.47 0.37 22.24
CA LEU A 530 7.91 1.71 21.82
C LEU A 530 7.58 2.00 20.34
N TYR A 531 7.58 0.96 19.52
CA TYR A 531 7.21 1.02 18.12
C TYR A 531 5.68 1.12 17.94
N THR A 532 4.91 0.43 18.77
CA THR A 532 3.44 0.45 18.73
C THR A 532 2.85 1.74 19.30
N ASP A 533 3.53 2.40 20.24
CA ASP A 533 3.13 3.71 20.79
C ASP A 533 3.38 4.87 19.80
N LYS A 534 4.37 4.75 18.90
CA LYS A 534 4.71 5.78 17.89
C LYS A 534 3.94 5.65 16.57
N VAL A 535 3.56 4.42 16.20
CA VAL A 535 2.95 4.05 14.90
C VAL A 535 1.48 3.61 15.07
N GLY A 536 0.99 3.53 16.31
CA GLY A 536 -0.33 2.98 16.64
C GLY A 536 -0.41 1.46 16.44
N SER A 537 -1.56 0.86 16.79
CA SER A 537 -1.83 -0.57 16.65
C SER A 537 -2.09 -1.04 15.20
N GLY A 538 -2.14 -0.11 14.24
CA GLY A 538 -2.50 -0.35 12.84
C GLY A 538 -1.51 -1.14 11.94
N PRO A 539 -0.19 -1.16 12.14
CA PRO A 539 0.70 -1.38 11.00
C PRO A 539 0.94 -2.84 10.57
N ALA A 540 0.53 -3.84 11.36
CA ALA A 540 0.46 -5.23 10.86
C ALA A 540 -0.71 -5.47 9.88
N ALA A 541 -1.75 -4.62 9.93
CA ALA A 541 -2.81 -4.62 8.90
C ALA A 541 -2.32 -3.98 7.60
N ILE A 542 -1.20 -3.25 7.64
CA ILE A 542 -0.86 -2.25 6.62
C ILE A 542 0.03 -2.78 5.49
N SER A 543 0.95 -3.71 5.75
CA SER A 543 1.65 -4.42 4.67
C SER A 543 0.67 -5.16 3.75
N ASN A 544 -0.38 -5.75 4.33
CA ASN A 544 -1.49 -6.37 3.60
C ASN A 544 -2.42 -5.31 2.99
N THR A 545 -2.44 -4.09 3.54
CA THR A 545 -3.21 -2.96 3.00
C THR A 545 -2.62 -2.39 1.72
N GLY A 546 -1.30 -2.23 1.63
CA GLY A 546 -0.68 -1.76 0.39
C GLY A 546 -0.84 -2.75 -0.77
N ALA A 547 -0.60 -4.04 -0.53
CA ALA A 547 -0.82 -5.09 -1.53
C ALA A 547 -2.29 -5.24 -1.94
N PHE A 548 -3.23 -5.05 -1.01
CA PHE A 548 -4.67 -5.02 -1.30
C PHE A 548 -5.05 -3.83 -2.19
N PHE A 549 -4.55 -2.63 -1.89
CA PHE A 549 -4.83 -1.44 -2.70
C PHE A 549 -4.25 -1.54 -4.11
N SER A 550 -3.01 -2.00 -4.28
CA SER A 550 -2.47 -2.22 -5.63
C SER A 550 -3.33 -3.20 -6.44
N LYS A 551 -3.98 -4.17 -5.78
CA LYS A 551 -4.92 -5.08 -6.44
C LYS A 551 -6.24 -4.42 -6.81
N LEU A 552 -6.82 -3.59 -5.94
CA LEU A 552 -8.02 -2.81 -6.28
C LEU A 552 -7.78 -1.99 -7.56
N TYR A 553 -6.64 -1.31 -7.64
CA TYR A 553 -6.28 -0.55 -8.84
C TYR A 553 -5.96 -1.45 -10.04
N ALA A 554 -5.25 -2.56 -9.86
CA ALA A 554 -4.99 -3.50 -10.96
C ALA A 554 -6.30 -4.06 -11.54
N ILE A 555 -7.28 -4.37 -10.69
CA ILE A 555 -8.64 -4.79 -11.09
C ILE A 555 -9.33 -3.69 -11.88
N GLU A 556 -9.27 -2.44 -11.40
CA GLU A 556 -9.84 -1.29 -12.11
C GLU A 556 -9.18 -1.08 -13.49
N GLN A 557 -7.87 -1.27 -13.60
CA GLN A 557 -7.12 -1.18 -14.86
C GLN A 557 -7.41 -2.32 -15.83
N GLU A 558 -7.49 -3.56 -15.33
CA GLU A 558 -7.85 -4.71 -16.15
C GLU A 558 -9.28 -4.57 -16.69
N ALA A 559 -10.22 -4.10 -15.87
CA ALA A 559 -11.58 -3.80 -16.30
C ALA A 559 -11.61 -2.74 -17.42
N LYS A 560 -10.73 -1.74 -17.39
CA LYS A 560 -10.58 -0.72 -18.44
C LYS A 560 -10.01 -1.27 -19.75
N LYS A 561 -9.16 -2.29 -19.69
CA LYS A 561 -8.42 -2.83 -20.85
C LYS A 561 -9.17 -3.91 -21.62
N ILE A 562 -9.98 -4.73 -20.93
CA ILE A 562 -10.48 -5.97 -21.52
C ILE A 562 -11.89 -5.78 -22.15
N GLU A 563 -12.62 -4.68 -21.90
CA GLU A 563 -14.07 -4.57 -22.23
C GLU A 563 -14.92 -5.73 -21.66
N ASP A 564 -14.31 -6.65 -20.91
CA ASP A 564 -14.94 -7.85 -20.40
C ASP A 564 -15.43 -7.59 -18.98
N ARG A 565 -16.75 -7.42 -18.90
CA ARG A 565 -17.54 -7.13 -17.70
C ARG A 565 -17.44 -8.23 -16.64
N THR A 566 -16.81 -9.36 -16.96
CA THR A 566 -16.73 -10.54 -16.10
C THR A 566 -16.03 -10.28 -14.77
N LEU A 567 -14.97 -9.45 -14.72
CA LEU A 567 -14.27 -9.09 -13.47
C LEU A 567 -15.10 -8.13 -12.60
N TYR A 568 -15.80 -7.20 -13.24
CA TYR A 568 -16.70 -6.23 -12.59
C TYR A 568 -17.93 -6.90 -11.99
N ASN A 569 -18.62 -7.75 -12.75
CA ASN A 569 -19.73 -8.58 -12.27
C ASN A 569 -19.32 -9.50 -11.12
N THR A 570 -18.02 -9.81 -11.01
CA THR A 570 -17.48 -10.69 -9.98
C THR A 570 -17.39 -10.00 -8.60
N VAL A 571 -17.31 -8.66 -8.55
CA VAL A 571 -17.25 -7.88 -7.30
C VAL A 571 -18.40 -6.87 -7.15
N ASP A 572 -19.27 -6.71 -8.16
CA ASP A 572 -20.43 -5.79 -8.18
C ASP A 572 -20.07 -4.36 -7.76
N ALA A 573 -18.96 -3.87 -8.33
CA ALA A 573 -18.45 -2.54 -8.02
C ALA A 573 -19.39 -1.45 -8.56
N GLY A 574 -19.66 -0.41 -7.79
CA GLY A 574 -20.28 0.79 -8.34
C GLY A 574 -19.36 1.59 -9.27
N GLY A 575 -19.96 2.54 -9.99
CA GLY A 575 -19.24 3.51 -10.80
C GLY A 575 -19.92 4.87 -10.86
N TYR A 576 -19.45 5.71 -11.77
CA TYR A 576 -20.14 6.92 -12.19
C TYR A 576 -19.82 7.30 -13.63
N THR A 577 -20.74 8.01 -14.26
CA THR A 577 -20.64 8.48 -15.64
C THR A 577 -20.65 9.99 -15.64
N ILE A 578 -19.65 10.61 -16.27
CA ILE A 578 -19.60 12.04 -16.53
C ILE A 578 -20.08 12.27 -17.96
N LYS A 579 -21.06 13.14 -18.16
CA LYS A 579 -21.70 13.40 -19.45
C LYS A 579 -21.97 14.88 -19.66
N ASP A 580 -21.82 15.35 -20.89
CA ASP A 580 -22.42 16.61 -21.35
C ASP A 580 -23.81 16.35 -21.93
N GLU A 581 -24.87 16.79 -21.26
CA GLU A 581 -26.25 16.65 -21.72
C GLU A 581 -26.52 17.41 -23.03
N ASN A 582 -25.73 18.46 -23.32
CA ASN A 582 -25.82 19.18 -24.58
C ASN A 582 -25.18 18.45 -25.76
N THR A 583 -24.27 17.51 -25.47
CA THR A 583 -23.54 16.67 -26.44
C THR A 583 -23.39 15.25 -25.88
N PRO A 584 -24.47 14.42 -25.84
CA PRO A 584 -24.47 13.14 -25.14
C PRO A 584 -23.38 12.13 -25.55
N MET A 585 -22.85 12.27 -26.76
CA MET A 585 -21.71 11.48 -27.27
C MET A 585 -20.43 11.76 -26.48
N ASN A 586 -20.30 12.92 -25.84
CA ASN A 586 -19.22 13.26 -24.92
C ASN A 586 -19.58 12.76 -23.52
N SER A 587 -19.48 11.45 -23.33
CA SER A 587 -19.57 10.80 -22.03
C SER A 587 -18.33 9.97 -21.75
N THR A 588 -18.03 9.79 -20.47
CA THR A 588 -17.02 8.85 -19.98
C THR A 588 -17.56 8.14 -18.75
N THR A 589 -17.31 6.85 -18.66
CA THR A 589 -17.77 6.00 -17.56
C THR A 589 -16.58 5.51 -16.76
N ARG A 590 -16.64 5.68 -15.44
CA ARG A 590 -15.62 5.24 -14.48
C ARG A 590 -16.18 4.15 -13.59
N PHE A 591 -15.46 3.03 -13.58
CA PHE A 591 -15.53 2.07 -12.48
C PHE A 591 -14.75 2.60 -11.28
N ALA A 592 -15.36 2.62 -10.11
CA ALA A 592 -14.86 3.32 -8.93
C ALA A 592 -14.82 2.38 -7.72
N LEU A 593 -14.12 1.24 -7.86
CA LEU A 593 -14.08 0.18 -6.85
C LEU A 593 -13.54 0.68 -5.50
N ASN A 594 -12.61 1.64 -5.51
CA ASN A 594 -12.09 2.25 -4.30
C ASN A 594 -13.14 3.07 -3.53
N TYR A 595 -14.29 3.39 -4.11
CA TYR A 595 -15.39 4.10 -3.47
C TYR A 595 -16.59 3.20 -3.12
N ASP A 596 -16.48 1.88 -3.30
CA ASP A 596 -17.53 0.91 -2.99
C ASP A 596 -17.19 0.11 -1.74
N LEU A 597 -17.70 0.57 -0.60
CA LEU A 597 -17.39 -0.06 0.68
C LEU A 597 -17.88 -1.52 0.75
N ALA A 598 -19.01 -1.87 0.13
CA ALA A 598 -19.51 -3.24 0.15
C ALA A 598 -18.54 -4.19 -0.58
N ALA A 599 -18.09 -3.80 -1.78
CA ALA A 599 -17.12 -4.56 -2.56
C ALA A 599 -15.76 -4.65 -1.83
N ILE A 600 -15.30 -3.57 -1.21
CA ILE A 600 -14.06 -3.54 -0.41
C ILE A 600 -14.14 -4.51 0.77
N LEU A 601 -15.24 -4.49 1.54
CA LEU A 601 -15.43 -5.40 2.67
C LEU A 601 -15.53 -6.86 2.23
N GLN A 602 -16.16 -7.12 1.08
CA GLN A 602 -16.19 -8.46 0.47
C GLN A 602 -14.81 -8.96 0.10
N MET A 603 -13.98 -8.11 -0.53
CA MET A 603 -12.61 -8.49 -0.90
C MET A 603 -11.72 -8.69 0.33
N ASP A 604 -11.86 -7.84 1.35
CA ASP A 604 -11.12 -7.97 2.60
C ASP A 604 -11.57 -9.20 3.41
N ASP A 605 -12.85 -9.57 3.36
CA ASP A 605 -13.36 -10.80 3.95
C ASP A 605 -12.82 -12.05 3.23
N LEU A 606 -12.77 -12.04 1.90
CA LEU A 606 -12.11 -13.11 1.14
C LEU A 606 -10.63 -13.24 1.54
N GLU A 607 -9.93 -12.12 1.73
CA GLU A 607 -8.52 -12.12 2.15
C GLU A 607 -8.33 -12.64 3.57
N LYS A 608 -9.17 -12.23 4.53
CA LYS A 608 -9.03 -12.60 5.95
C LYS A 608 -9.60 -13.97 6.30
N ASN A 609 -10.70 -14.33 5.65
CA ASN A 609 -11.58 -15.42 6.06
C ASN A 609 -11.77 -16.47 4.96
N GLY A 610 -11.37 -16.20 3.71
CA GLY A 610 -11.61 -17.11 2.60
C GLY A 610 -13.12 -17.31 2.38
N ALA A 611 -13.54 -18.55 2.18
CA ALA A 611 -14.97 -18.89 2.07
C ALA A 611 -15.63 -19.17 3.43
N ARG A 612 -14.91 -19.06 4.55
CA ARG A 612 -15.38 -19.56 5.86
C ARG A 612 -16.60 -18.81 6.39
N THR A 613 -16.61 -17.48 6.28
CA THR A 613 -17.74 -16.63 6.66
C THR A 613 -18.96 -16.91 5.78
N TYR A 614 -18.76 -17.07 4.46
CA TYR A 614 -19.83 -17.50 3.55
C TYR A 614 -20.47 -18.83 3.97
N ILE A 615 -19.65 -19.86 4.27
CA ILE A 615 -20.14 -21.17 4.70
C ILE A 615 -20.91 -21.07 6.01
N TYR A 616 -20.37 -20.34 6.98
CA TYR A 616 -20.99 -20.15 8.29
C TYR A 616 -22.33 -19.40 8.18
N GLU A 617 -22.35 -18.24 7.51
CA GLU A 617 -23.52 -17.38 7.42
C GLU A 617 -24.66 -18.04 6.64
N THR A 618 -24.35 -18.67 5.49
CA THR A 618 -25.34 -19.33 4.64
C THR A 618 -26.07 -20.44 5.40
N ASN A 619 -25.34 -21.25 6.17
CA ASN A 619 -25.95 -22.34 6.95
C ASN A 619 -26.61 -21.85 8.25
N SER A 620 -26.18 -20.72 8.78
CA SER A 620 -26.80 -20.12 9.97
C SER A 620 -28.14 -19.47 9.67
N HIS A 621 -28.45 -19.15 8.42
CA HIS A 621 -29.64 -18.39 8.01
C HIS A 621 -30.54 -19.15 7.02
N LEU A 622 -30.52 -20.49 7.05
CA LEU A 622 -31.40 -21.31 6.19
C LEU A 622 -32.86 -21.21 6.62
N ASP A 623 -33.78 -21.22 5.65
CA ASP A 623 -35.24 -21.21 5.85
C ASP A 623 -35.76 -20.04 6.73
N ASP A 624 -35.17 -18.85 6.59
CA ASP A 624 -35.47 -17.65 7.38
C ASP A 624 -35.31 -17.84 8.91
N LYS A 625 -34.52 -18.85 9.33
CA LYS A 625 -34.25 -19.16 10.74
C LYS A 625 -32.77 -19.02 11.06
N VAL A 626 -32.48 -18.34 12.16
CA VAL A 626 -31.11 -18.21 12.68
C VAL A 626 -30.74 -19.43 13.54
N ASP A 627 -29.80 -20.25 13.07
CA ASP A 627 -29.28 -21.45 13.74
C ASP A 627 -27.73 -21.47 13.74
N VAL A 628 -27.15 -20.81 14.75
CA VAL A 628 -25.70 -20.64 14.90
C VAL A 628 -24.95 -21.98 15.01
N GLU A 629 -25.55 -22.99 15.65
CA GLU A 629 -24.90 -24.31 15.80
C GLU A 629 -24.80 -25.06 14.48
N ARG A 630 -25.81 -24.92 13.61
CA ARG A 630 -25.75 -25.44 12.24
C ARG A 630 -24.63 -24.78 11.44
N GLY A 631 -24.48 -23.46 11.53
CA GLY A 631 -23.37 -22.73 10.92
C GLY A 631 -22.00 -23.19 11.43
N ILE A 632 -21.84 -23.34 12.75
CA ILE A 632 -20.60 -23.85 13.36
C ILE A 632 -20.27 -25.25 12.85
N LYS A 633 -21.26 -26.14 12.76
CA LYS A 633 -21.07 -27.49 12.23
C LYS A 633 -20.61 -27.45 10.76
N ALA A 634 -21.28 -26.68 9.92
CA ALA A 634 -20.93 -26.52 8.50
C ALA A 634 -19.50 -25.99 8.32
N LEU A 635 -19.10 -25.01 9.13
CA LEU A 635 -17.75 -24.45 9.12
C LEU A 635 -16.69 -25.49 9.49
N ARG A 636 -16.94 -26.34 10.49
CA ARG A 636 -16.02 -27.45 10.84
C ARG A 636 -15.90 -28.47 9.72
N ASP A 637 -17.03 -28.83 9.11
CA ASP A 637 -17.06 -29.78 8.00
C ASP A 637 -16.28 -29.22 6.80
N PHE A 638 -16.44 -27.93 6.49
CA PHE A 638 -15.67 -27.22 5.47
C PHE A 638 -14.17 -27.20 5.77
N ASP A 639 -13.76 -26.77 6.98
CA ASP A 639 -12.34 -26.69 7.37
C ASP A 639 -11.66 -28.07 7.26
N ASN A 640 -12.37 -29.15 7.63
CA ASN A 640 -11.89 -30.52 7.49
C ASN A 640 -11.74 -30.93 6.01
N ALA A 641 -12.77 -30.68 5.20
CA ALA A 641 -12.77 -31.03 3.78
C ALA A 641 -11.68 -30.28 2.99
N ILE A 642 -11.57 -28.96 3.19
CA ILE A 642 -10.59 -28.16 2.46
C ILE A 642 -9.16 -28.47 2.89
N SER A 643 -8.91 -28.82 4.16
CA SER A 643 -7.58 -29.20 4.64
C SER A 643 -7.06 -30.52 4.07
N THR A 644 -7.97 -31.43 3.71
CA THR A 644 -7.64 -32.75 3.16
C THR A 644 -7.64 -32.77 1.62
N TYR A 645 -8.11 -31.68 0.99
CA TYR A 645 -8.11 -31.52 -0.46
C TYR A 645 -6.68 -31.52 -1.02
N LYS A 646 -6.42 -32.46 -1.94
CA LYS A 646 -5.17 -32.56 -2.70
C LYS A 646 -5.45 -32.17 -4.15
N PRO A 647 -4.81 -31.11 -4.68
CA PRO A 647 -4.91 -30.76 -6.10
C PRO A 647 -4.53 -31.95 -6.97
N ASN A 648 -5.35 -32.29 -7.97
CA ASN A 648 -4.99 -33.35 -8.93
C ASN A 648 -4.09 -32.74 -10.01
N ILE A 649 -2.78 -33.01 -9.95
CA ILE A 649 -1.75 -32.34 -10.77
C ILE A 649 -1.65 -32.94 -12.20
N SER A 650 -2.43 -33.98 -12.51
CA SER A 650 -2.25 -34.77 -13.74
C SER A 650 -2.83 -34.17 -15.02
N ASP A 651 -3.55 -33.05 -14.96
CA ASP A 651 -4.20 -32.46 -16.13
C ASP A 651 -3.75 -31.00 -16.35
N GLN A 652 -2.55 -30.83 -16.90
CA GLN A 652 -1.94 -29.51 -17.19
C GLN A 652 -2.60 -28.77 -18.37
N SER A 653 -3.71 -29.28 -18.92
CA SER A 653 -4.34 -28.76 -20.13
C SER A 653 -5.59 -27.89 -19.87
N ALA A 654 -6.07 -27.77 -18.63
CA ALA A 654 -7.26 -27.00 -18.29
C ALA A 654 -6.94 -25.86 -17.29
N GLN A 655 -7.63 -24.73 -17.44
CA GLN A 655 -7.67 -23.56 -16.55
C GLN A 655 -8.20 -23.88 -15.11
N SER A 656 -8.09 -25.13 -14.62
CA SER A 656 -8.79 -25.66 -13.44
C SER A 656 -7.89 -26.20 -12.32
N VAL A 657 -6.58 -25.90 -12.33
CA VAL A 657 -5.68 -26.35 -11.26
C VAL A 657 -5.82 -25.44 -10.03
N ILE A 658 -6.49 -25.92 -8.99
CA ILE A 658 -6.53 -25.29 -7.68
C ILE A 658 -5.13 -25.42 -7.05
N THR A 659 -4.40 -24.32 -6.89
CA THR A 659 -3.07 -24.36 -6.25
C THR A 659 -3.19 -24.55 -4.74
N GLY A 660 -2.10 -24.97 -4.08
CA GLY A 660 -2.05 -25.03 -2.62
C GLY A 660 -2.31 -23.67 -1.97
N GLU A 661 -1.81 -22.59 -2.59
CA GLU A 661 -2.01 -21.21 -2.13
C GLU A 661 -3.47 -20.76 -2.26
N MET A 662 -4.15 -21.08 -3.36
CA MET A 662 -5.58 -20.79 -3.55
C MET A 662 -6.44 -21.54 -2.53
N ARG A 663 -6.13 -22.82 -2.28
CA ARG A 663 -6.80 -23.62 -1.25
C ARG A 663 -6.60 -23.00 0.14
N ASP A 664 -5.38 -22.61 0.47
CA ASP A 664 -5.07 -22.02 1.78
C ASP A 664 -5.76 -20.67 1.96
N LEU A 665 -5.84 -19.85 0.91
CA LEU A 665 -6.63 -18.61 0.89
C LEU A 665 -8.13 -18.87 1.12
N LEU A 666 -8.73 -19.81 0.39
CA LEU A 666 -10.15 -20.18 0.58
C LEU A 666 -10.42 -20.75 1.99
N ALA A 667 -9.42 -21.33 2.63
CA ALA A 667 -9.47 -21.79 4.02
C ALA A 667 -9.17 -20.69 5.06
N GLY A 668 -9.02 -19.42 4.64
CA GLY A 668 -8.68 -18.30 5.53
C GLY A 668 -7.29 -18.40 6.17
N LYS A 669 -6.36 -19.14 5.53
CA LYS A 669 -4.98 -19.37 5.99
C LYS A 669 -3.91 -18.79 5.05
N GLY A 670 -4.30 -18.36 3.85
CA GLY A 670 -3.45 -17.71 2.87
C GLY A 670 -3.77 -16.22 2.73
N GLY A 671 -2.85 -15.45 2.16
CA GLY A 671 -3.11 -14.07 1.74
C GLY A 671 -3.39 -14.01 0.24
N LEU A 672 -3.95 -12.90 -0.24
CA LEU A 672 -4.09 -12.66 -1.68
C LEU A 672 -2.74 -12.43 -2.38
N GLU A 673 -1.62 -12.40 -1.65
CA GLU A 673 -0.26 -12.13 -2.14
C GLU A 673 0.09 -13.06 -3.33
N ASN A 674 0.38 -12.48 -4.50
CA ASN A 674 0.62 -13.17 -5.77
C ASN A 674 -0.56 -13.97 -6.38
N GLN A 675 -1.80 -13.80 -5.91
CA GLN A 675 -2.99 -14.45 -6.48
C GLN A 675 -3.82 -13.51 -7.36
N ASN A 676 -4.26 -13.99 -8.52
CA ASN A 676 -5.29 -13.30 -9.31
C ASN A 676 -6.68 -13.67 -8.75
N ILE A 677 -7.48 -12.66 -8.38
CA ILE A 677 -8.78 -12.84 -7.72
C ILE A 677 -9.79 -13.60 -8.60
N VAL A 678 -9.74 -13.45 -9.92
CA VAL A 678 -10.57 -14.20 -10.87
C VAL A 678 -10.24 -15.68 -10.78
N ASN A 679 -8.96 -16.02 -10.74
CA ASN A 679 -8.53 -17.41 -10.63
C ASN A 679 -8.94 -18.01 -9.27
N VAL A 680 -8.83 -17.26 -8.18
CA VAL A 680 -9.29 -17.68 -6.84
C VAL A 680 -10.80 -17.95 -6.86
N LEU A 681 -11.60 -17.06 -7.45
CA LEU A 681 -13.05 -17.24 -7.49
C LEU A 681 -13.47 -18.36 -8.45
N ASN A 682 -12.81 -18.51 -9.59
CA ASN A 682 -13.02 -19.65 -10.49
C ASN A 682 -12.63 -20.98 -9.84
N SER A 683 -11.72 -20.96 -8.85
CA SER A 683 -11.34 -22.15 -8.08
C SER A 683 -12.49 -22.68 -7.21
N ILE A 684 -13.46 -21.84 -6.82
CA ILE A 684 -14.69 -22.26 -6.11
C ILE A 684 -15.50 -23.22 -7.00
N ASP A 685 -15.74 -22.86 -8.26
CA ASP A 685 -16.45 -23.73 -9.20
C ASP A 685 -15.67 -25.01 -9.52
N ALA A 686 -14.33 -24.93 -9.55
CA ALA A 686 -13.48 -26.10 -9.73
C ALA A 686 -13.56 -27.07 -8.54
N LEU A 687 -13.62 -26.55 -7.30
CA LEU A 687 -13.83 -27.35 -6.08
C LEU A 687 -15.17 -28.08 -6.15
N GLU A 688 -16.23 -27.40 -6.56
CA GLU A 688 -17.56 -27.99 -6.75
C GLU A 688 -17.57 -29.12 -7.79
N LYS A 689 -16.95 -28.88 -8.95
CA LYS A 689 -16.87 -29.88 -10.03
C LYS A 689 -16.01 -31.09 -9.69
N SER A 690 -15.06 -30.96 -8.76
CA SER A 690 -14.19 -32.06 -8.33
C SER A 690 -14.92 -33.15 -7.51
N LYS A 691 -16.21 -32.97 -7.22
CA LYS A 691 -17.04 -33.93 -6.49
C LYS A 691 -17.43 -35.14 -7.36
N ARG A 692 -16.89 -36.32 -7.05
CA ARG A 692 -17.49 -37.60 -7.46
C ARG A 692 -18.50 -38.05 -6.41
N GLY A 693 -19.79 -37.77 -6.64
CA GLY A 693 -20.92 -38.51 -6.02
C GLY A 693 -21.18 -38.32 -4.53
N ASN A 694 -20.74 -37.22 -3.89
CA ASN A 694 -21.09 -36.92 -2.49
C ASN A 694 -21.64 -35.48 -2.37
N GLU A 695 -22.95 -35.37 -2.16
CA GLU A 695 -23.61 -34.12 -1.81
C GLU A 695 -23.13 -33.70 -0.40
N ASN A 696 -22.76 -32.43 -0.21
CA ASN A 696 -22.35 -31.80 1.07
C ASN A 696 -20.87 -31.80 1.51
N ILE A 697 -19.87 -32.14 0.67
CA ILE A 697 -18.43 -32.15 1.09
C ILE A 697 -17.93 -30.81 1.67
N PHE A 698 -18.38 -29.67 1.15
CA PHE A 698 -17.96 -28.34 1.62
C PHE A 698 -18.97 -27.68 2.58
N GLY A 699 -19.88 -28.47 3.18
CA GLY A 699 -20.72 -28.01 4.29
C GLY A 699 -21.91 -27.12 3.93
N LEU A 700 -22.27 -26.93 2.66
CA LEU A 700 -23.52 -26.28 2.28
C LEU A 700 -24.65 -27.31 2.20
N GLN A 701 -25.59 -27.27 3.14
CA GLN A 701 -26.81 -28.09 3.07
C GLN A 701 -27.79 -27.46 2.07
N GLY A 702 -28.17 -28.19 1.02
CA GLY A 702 -29.22 -27.78 0.08
C GLY A 702 -28.82 -26.72 -0.97
N HIS A 703 -27.57 -26.26 -0.98
CA HIS A 703 -27.06 -25.26 -1.94
C HIS A 703 -25.75 -25.70 -2.61
N MET A 704 -25.56 -25.35 -3.89
CA MET A 704 -24.29 -25.55 -4.58
C MET A 704 -23.23 -24.56 -4.08
N PHE A 705 -21.99 -25.03 -3.86
CA PHE A 705 -20.85 -24.14 -3.57
C PHE A 705 -20.28 -23.62 -4.88
N SER A 706 -20.92 -22.60 -5.46
CA SER A 706 -20.49 -21.99 -6.72
C SER A 706 -19.92 -20.60 -6.49
N LYS A 707 -19.08 -20.16 -7.43
CA LYS A 707 -18.58 -18.78 -7.52
C LYS A 707 -19.73 -17.79 -7.46
N GLN A 708 -20.78 -18.00 -8.25
CA GLN A 708 -21.93 -17.10 -8.31
C GLN A 708 -22.65 -17.00 -6.97
N ASN A 709 -22.89 -18.13 -6.29
CA ASN A 709 -23.58 -18.14 -5.00
C ASN A 709 -22.74 -17.43 -3.92
N TYR A 710 -21.42 -17.66 -3.91
CA TYR A 710 -20.51 -16.94 -3.02
C TYR A 710 -20.60 -15.42 -3.23
N ILE A 711 -20.48 -14.98 -4.50
CA ILE A 711 -20.50 -13.56 -4.86
C ILE A 711 -21.82 -12.90 -4.44
N THR A 712 -22.95 -13.46 -4.87
CA THR A 712 -24.28 -12.91 -4.59
C THR A 712 -24.57 -12.88 -3.09
N ASN A 713 -24.20 -13.93 -2.34
CA ASN A 713 -24.42 -13.95 -0.89
C ASN A 713 -23.57 -12.91 -0.16
N ARG A 714 -22.27 -12.81 -0.47
CA ARG A 714 -21.39 -11.86 0.22
C ARG A 714 -21.75 -10.41 -0.11
N GLN A 715 -22.13 -10.14 -1.36
CA GLN A 715 -22.66 -8.83 -1.76
C GLN A 715 -23.87 -8.46 -0.93
N LYS A 716 -24.88 -9.34 -0.89
CA LYS A 716 -26.08 -9.14 -0.09
C LYS A 716 -25.76 -8.88 1.38
N TYR A 717 -24.93 -9.72 1.98
CA TYR A 717 -24.52 -9.59 3.38
C TYR A 717 -23.91 -8.21 3.68
N PHE A 718 -22.93 -7.76 2.87
CA PHE A 718 -22.26 -6.49 3.12
C PHE A 718 -23.15 -5.29 2.79
N ARG A 719 -24.01 -5.37 1.78
CA ARG A 719 -25.02 -4.34 1.48
C ARG A 719 -26.01 -4.17 2.63
N GLU A 720 -26.55 -5.27 3.16
CA GLU A 720 -27.43 -5.26 4.33
C GLU A 720 -26.73 -4.74 5.61
N LEU A 721 -25.47 -5.13 5.81
CA LEU A 721 -24.63 -4.62 6.90
C LEU A 721 -24.54 -3.10 6.84
N LEU A 722 -24.30 -2.58 5.64
CA LEU A 722 -24.21 -1.16 5.31
C LEU A 722 -25.58 -0.45 5.21
N GLY A 723 -26.68 -1.17 5.41
CA GLY A 723 -28.04 -0.61 5.47
C GLY A 723 -28.69 -0.36 4.11
N GLU A 724 -28.19 -1.02 3.06
CA GLU A 724 -28.87 -1.09 1.77
C GLU A 724 -29.88 -2.24 1.80
N SER A 725 -31.09 -2.02 1.30
CA SER A 725 -32.08 -3.08 1.06
C SER A 725 -32.04 -3.52 -0.40
N ASP A 726 -32.23 -4.82 -0.64
CA ASP A 726 -32.60 -5.34 -1.96
C ASP A 726 -33.96 -4.71 -2.33
N GLU A 727 -33.98 -3.70 -3.22
CA GLU A 727 -35.18 -3.34 -3.98
C GLU A 727 -35.22 -4.13 -5.29
#